data_AF-A0AAN8JWU8-F1
#
_entry.id   AF-A0AAN8JWU8-F1
#
_cell.length_a   1.000
_cell.length_b   1.000
_cell.length_c   1.000
_cell.angle_alpha   90.00
_cell.angle_beta   90.00
_cell.angle_gamma   90.00
#
_symmetry.space_group_name_H-M   'P 1'
#
loop_
_entity.id
_entity.type
_entity.pdbx_description
1 polymer ?
#
loop_
_entity_poly.entity_id
_entity_poly.type
_entity_poly.pdbx_seq_one_letter_code
_entity_poly.pdbx_strand_id
1 'polypeptide(L)'
;MKSCELICLKNSHDPIELPDGEAVMIGRSPATKIKDARCSRHQVQLTANLKKQEVDVKQLGSNSCTIDQTKLAKGESAKLKAGSTLFILNEEYPHTIKFNFHDIKKKYVDETEGSCHNNSRKRPSSDSLEPTETDNTKKLKTDENNGTDIYLSKTKISTKVSNLLQTKIDELKNAKADGKTTTLKLNEKITKHSTNDGIVLKDSKQSKPNDKNVKHSNKDDKSIQESKSDGKSKNIDSEIKKIENISVVESSNGAKEDEKNNEEKNNNLSTDQESEESHLKSVADKLKKMKEKKNDTVTTTRDSRDSPPVPNKPKIEFKFFTKKSSHSISSNLLWKQHEKLYIYTPDGVEGRKKIAGFDIDGTIITTQSGKVFPTHPGDWKLHYVEIPKKIKELYQDGYKIVLFTNQMGVARGKVKMDDLKEKFSSIVTRLNVPIQVLVATGTGMYRKPCTGMWDYLQTQGNDGVKIESRHSFYVGDAAGRPDKWNPGKRKDFSCSDRLFAINIGVMFHTPEEFFLKRPVARFSLPDFDPRNLSEEDPLTVPPGGKITSKKQEVVVLTGYPASGKSFFAKTYLVSKGYVHVNRDTLGTWQKCVSLCTKTLESGQSVVIDNTNPDKIARERYVSCAKKAGVPARCFIFNVSIEQAKHNERFREITDKSHKAINDMIMNSFKSKLIPPETSEGFSEILRVNFVPKFDNPDHARLYRQFLMEK
;
A
#
# COMPACT_ATOMS: atom_id res chain seq x y z
N MET A 1 -30.35 -31.22 0.99
CA MET A 1 -29.29 -30.64 0.13
C MET A 1 -27.96 -30.73 0.85
N LYS A 2 -26.83 -30.82 0.14
CA LYS A 2 -25.49 -30.86 0.77
C LYS A 2 -24.57 -29.69 0.41
N SER A 3 -24.71 -29.08 -0.77
CA SER A 3 -23.91 -27.92 -1.18
C SER A 3 -24.68 -26.98 -2.09
N CYS A 4 -24.23 -25.72 -2.13
CA CYS A 4 -24.50 -24.77 -3.20
C CYS A 4 -23.17 -24.42 -3.88
N GLU A 5 -23.19 -24.22 -5.20
CA GLU A 5 -22.01 -23.93 -6.03
C GLU A 5 -22.28 -22.75 -6.94
N LEU A 6 -21.35 -21.78 -7.00
CA LEU A 6 -21.32 -20.74 -8.01
C LEU A 6 -20.60 -21.27 -9.26
N ILE A 7 -21.33 -21.38 -10.37
CA ILE A 7 -20.83 -21.91 -11.65
C ILE A 7 -20.55 -20.76 -12.61
N CYS A 8 -19.35 -20.74 -13.20
CA CYS A 8 -18.99 -19.78 -14.24
C CYS A 8 -19.63 -20.18 -15.59
N LEU A 9 -20.58 -19.39 -16.10
CA LEU A 9 -21.27 -19.71 -17.36
C LEU A 9 -20.38 -19.60 -18.61
N LYS A 10 -19.18 -19.02 -18.47
CA LYS A 10 -18.12 -19.04 -19.50
C LYS A 10 -17.12 -20.19 -19.35
N ASN A 11 -17.36 -21.15 -18.42
CA ASN A 11 -16.48 -22.27 -18.07
C ASN A 11 -15.01 -21.86 -17.82
N SER A 12 -14.77 -20.61 -17.43
CA SER A 12 -13.41 -20.08 -17.34
C SER A 12 -12.65 -20.60 -16.11
N HIS A 13 -13.37 -20.96 -15.05
CA HIS A 13 -12.86 -21.55 -13.83
C HIS A 13 -13.83 -22.57 -13.25
N ASP A 14 -13.30 -23.37 -12.33
CA ASP A 14 -13.99 -24.45 -11.64
C ASP A 14 -15.08 -23.89 -10.70
N PRO A 15 -16.15 -24.64 -10.39
CA PRO A 15 -17.21 -24.18 -9.49
C PRO A 15 -16.67 -23.76 -8.12
N ILE A 16 -17.25 -22.70 -7.54
CA ILE A 16 -16.86 -22.19 -6.22
C ILE A 16 -17.94 -22.56 -5.21
N GLU A 17 -17.58 -23.35 -4.19
CA GLU A 17 -18.50 -23.75 -3.12
C GLU A 17 -19.02 -22.54 -2.31
N LEU A 18 -20.31 -22.59 -1.96
CA LEU A 18 -21.01 -21.62 -1.12
C LEU A 18 -21.62 -22.34 0.10
N PRO A 19 -20.96 -22.32 1.28
CA PRO A 19 -21.48 -22.96 2.49
C PRO A 19 -22.73 -22.27 3.06
N ASP A 20 -23.57 -23.02 3.78
CA ASP A 20 -24.83 -22.51 4.33
C ASP A 20 -24.59 -21.44 5.40
N GLY A 21 -25.09 -20.23 5.19
CA GLY A 21 -24.92 -19.09 6.10
C GLY A 21 -23.54 -18.42 6.10
N GLU A 22 -22.56 -18.91 5.33
CA GLU A 22 -21.22 -18.32 5.31
C GLU A 22 -21.02 -17.27 4.20
N ALA A 23 -20.20 -16.26 4.49
CA ALA A 23 -19.94 -15.13 3.60
C ALA A 23 -18.73 -15.38 2.68
N VAL A 24 -19.00 -15.81 1.43
CA VAL A 24 -17.97 -16.06 0.41
C VAL A 24 -17.72 -14.80 -0.42
N MET A 25 -16.44 -14.41 -0.55
CA MET A 25 -16.04 -13.15 -1.16
C MET A 25 -15.60 -13.37 -2.62
N ILE A 26 -16.40 -12.88 -3.58
CA ILE A 26 -16.16 -13.09 -5.02
C ILE A 26 -15.74 -11.78 -5.70
N GLY A 27 -14.86 -11.88 -6.70
CA GLY A 27 -14.29 -10.75 -7.44
C GLY A 27 -13.03 -11.15 -8.19
N ARG A 28 -12.18 -10.19 -8.54
CA ARG A 28 -10.90 -10.39 -9.21
C ARG A 28 -9.93 -11.20 -8.35
N SER A 29 -9.81 -12.50 -8.62
CA SER A 29 -8.95 -13.44 -7.89
C SER A 29 -8.40 -14.53 -8.81
N PRO A 30 -7.39 -15.32 -8.37
CA PRO A 30 -6.96 -16.52 -9.10
C PRO A 30 -8.07 -17.57 -9.23
N ALA A 31 -8.98 -17.67 -8.25
CA ALA A 31 -10.07 -18.65 -8.25
C ALA A 31 -11.11 -18.35 -9.32
N THR A 32 -11.51 -17.08 -9.49
CA THR A 32 -12.42 -16.66 -10.57
C THR A 32 -11.71 -16.49 -11.92
N LYS A 33 -10.37 -16.54 -11.94
CA LYS A 33 -9.48 -16.17 -13.06
C LYS A 33 -9.74 -14.78 -13.70
N ILE A 34 -10.65 -13.98 -13.15
CA ILE A 34 -10.90 -12.58 -13.54
C ILE A 34 -9.62 -11.79 -13.29
N LYS A 35 -9.19 -11.00 -14.29
CA LYS A 35 -7.99 -10.14 -14.22
C LYS A 35 -8.29 -8.64 -14.29
N ASP A 36 -9.48 -8.27 -14.74
CA ASP A 36 -9.90 -6.89 -15.01
C ASP A 36 -9.85 -5.99 -13.77
N ALA A 37 -9.14 -4.86 -13.91
CA ALA A 37 -8.97 -3.87 -12.85
C ALA A 37 -10.26 -3.13 -12.45
N ARG A 38 -11.30 -3.12 -13.29
CA ARG A 38 -12.65 -2.62 -12.94
C ARG A 38 -13.31 -3.51 -11.89
N CYS A 39 -13.01 -4.81 -11.87
CA CYS A 39 -13.51 -5.74 -10.87
C CYS A 39 -12.69 -5.63 -9.57
N SER A 40 -13.37 -5.34 -8.46
CA SER A 40 -12.77 -5.37 -7.12
C SER A 40 -12.32 -6.79 -6.77
N ARG A 41 -11.33 -6.95 -5.86
CA ARG A 41 -11.02 -8.27 -5.28
C ARG A 41 -12.18 -8.79 -4.43
N HIS A 42 -12.91 -7.88 -3.80
CA HIS A 42 -14.15 -8.10 -3.08
C HIS A 42 -15.22 -7.29 -3.83
N GLN A 43 -15.79 -7.90 -4.86
CA GLN A 43 -16.74 -7.26 -5.78
C GLN A 43 -18.17 -7.51 -5.31
N VAL A 44 -18.47 -8.76 -4.99
CA VAL A 44 -19.69 -9.16 -4.27
C VAL A 44 -19.33 -10.05 -3.09
N GLN A 45 -20.17 -10.01 -2.05
CA GLN A 45 -20.27 -11.06 -1.05
C GLN A 45 -21.47 -11.94 -1.44
N LEU A 46 -21.28 -13.25 -1.40
CA LEU A 46 -22.33 -14.25 -1.54
C LEU A 46 -22.57 -14.92 -0.19
N THR A 47 -23.81 -15.23 0.15
CA THR A 47 -24.15 -16.00 1.35
C THR A 47 -25.30 -16.94 1.03
N ALA A 48 -25.04 -18.25 1.02
CA ALA A 48 -26.04 -19.23 0.63
C ALA A 48 -27.03 -19.51 1.76
N ASN A 49 -28.28 -19.79 1.38
CA ASN A 49 -29.31 -20.29 2.28
C ASN A 49 -29.90 -21.59 1.68
N LEU A 50 -29.31 -22.73 2.05
CA LEU A 50 -29.69 -24.05 1.54
C LEU A 50 -31.13 -24.42 1.92
N LYS A 51 -31.70 -23.82 2.97
CA LYS A 51 -33.11 -24.03 3.34
C LYS A 51 -34.08 -23.31 2.41
N LYS A 52 -33.70 -22.14 1.88
CA LYS A 52 -34.54 -21.31 0.98
C LYS A 52 -34.23 -21.49 -0.52
N GLN A 53 -33.12 -22.15 -0.87
CA GLN A 53 -32.63 -22.24 -2.26
C GLN A 53 -32.33 -20.86 -2.88
N GLU A 54 -31.84 -19.94 -2.05
CA GLU A 54 -31.46 -18.57 -2.42
C GLU A 54 -30.02 -18.31 -1.98
N VAL A 55 -29.32 -17.43 -2.71
CA VAL A 55 -28.06 -16.82 -2.28
C VAL A 55 -28.28 -15.32 -2.12
N ASP A 56 -27.95 -14.79 -0.95
CA ASP A 56 -27.86 -13.35 -0.73
C ASP A 56 -26.60 -12.82 -1.44
N VAL A 57 -26.81 -11.91 -2.40
CA VAL A 57 -25.74 -11.20 -3.12
C VAL A 57 -25.68 -9.78 -2.57
N LYS A 58 -24.53 -9.37 -2.02
CA LYS A 58 -24.28 -8.00 -1.57
C LYS A 58 -23.16 -7.36 -2.37
N GLN A 59 -23.40 -6.18 -2.95
CA GLN A 59 -22.38 -5.46 -3.71
C GLN A 59 -21.41 -4.71 -2.78
N LEU A 60 -20.12 -4.96 -2.95
CA LEU A 60 -19.03 -4.33 -2.20
C LEU A 60 -18.06 -3.55 -3.10
N GLY A 61 -18.00 -3.91 -4.39
CA GLY A 61 -17.28 -3.19 -5.43
C GLY A 61 -17.79 -1.75 -5.61
N SER A 62 -16.95 -0.90 -6.21
CA SER A 62 -17.35 0.48 -6.55
C SER A 62 -17.90 0.59 -7.98
N ASN A 63 -17.67 -0.42 -8.81
CA ASN A 63 -18.40 -0.65 -10.06
C ASN A 63 -19.49 -1.71 -9.79
N SER A 64 -20.61 -1.63 -10.52
CA SER A 64 -21.78 -2.47 -10.28
C SER A 64 -21.63 -3.93 -10.75
N CYS A 65 -22.32 -4.84 -10.06
CA CYS A 65 -22.76 -6.14 -10.55
C CYS A 65 -24.23 -6.06 -10.99
N THR A 66 -24.68 -7.04 -11.76
CA THR A 66 -26.08 -7.15 -12.23
C THR A 66 -26.60 -8.56 -11.95
N ILE A 67 -27.84 -8.69 -11.47
CA ILE A 67 -28.57 -9.97 -11.40
C ILE A 67 -29.68 -9.91 -12.44
N ASP A 68 -29.60 -10.80 -13.43
CA ASP A 68 -30.43 -10.78 -14.64
C ASP A 68 -30.39 -9.39 -15.31
N GLN A 69 -31.44 -8.56 -15.15
CA GLN A 69 -31.46 -7.16 -15.63
C GLN A 69 -31.30 -6.12 -14.50
N THR A 70 -31.34 -6.53 -13.22
CA THR A 70 -31.30 -5.62 -12.06
C THR A 70 -29.86 -5.29 -11.67
N LYS A 71 -29.49 -4.02 -11.83
CA LYS A 71 -28.18 -3.47 -11.50
C LYS A 71 -28.13 -3.03 -10.03
N LEU A 72 -27.09 -3.42 -9.29
CA LEU A 72 -26.93 -3.03 -7.88
C LEU A 72 -26.00 -1.82 -7.71
N ALA A 73 -26.29 -0.99 -6.71
CA ALA A 73 -25.40 0.05 -6.18
C ALA A 73 -24.58 -0.48 -4.98
N LYS A 74 -23.51 0.24 -4.62
CA LYS A 74 -22.55 -0.22 -3.61
C LYS A 74 -23.18 -0.22 -2.22
N GLY A 75 -23.24 -1.40 -1.59
CA GLY A 75 -23.86 -1.63 -0.28
C GLY A 75 -25.24 -2.28 -0.35
N GLU A 76 -25.89 -2.26 -1.52
CA GLU A 76 -27.18 -2.92 -1.76
C GLU A 76 -27.06 -4.45 -1.76
N SER A 77 -28.18 -5.13 -1.59
CA SER A 77 -28.26 -6.59 -1.58
C SER A 77 -29.54 -7.08 -2.26
N ALA A 78 -29.44 -8.20 -2.96
CA ALA A 78 -30.57 -8.85 -3.64
C ALA A 78 -30.44 -10.39 -3.57
N LYS A 79 -31.54 -11.08 -3.87
CA LYS A 79 -31.60 -12.55 -3.92
C LYS A 79 -31.22 -13.06 -5.30
N LEU A 80 -30.29 -14.01 -5.35
CA LEU A 80 -30.03 -14.84 -6.52
C LEU A 80 -30.69 -16.20 -6.33
N LYS A 81 -31.40 -16.67 -7.36
CA LYS A 81 -32.08 -17.99 -7.40
C LYS A 81 -31.43 -18.90 -8.44
N ALA A 82 -31.67 -20.20 -8.32
CA ALA A 82 -31.27 -21.14 -9.37
C ALA A 82 -31.93 -20.76 -10.70
N GLY A 83 -31.15 -20.68 -11.78
CA GLY A 83 -31.59 -20.21 -13.09
C GLY A 83 -31.29 -18.73 -13.38
N SER A 84 -31.22 -17.87 -12.36
CA SER A 84 -30.79 -16.46 -12.55
C SER A 84 -29.29 -16.36 -12.86
N THR A 85 -28.90 -15.31 -13.57
CA THR A 85 -27.52 -14.99 -13.93
C THR A 85 -26.98 -13.80 -13.12
N LEU A 86 -25.92 -14.02 -12.36
CA LEU A 86 -25.11 -12.99 -11.71
C LEU A 86 -23.93 -12.59 -12.61
N PHE A 87 -23.95 -11.36 -13.10
CA PHE A 87 -22.81 -10.70 -13.72
C PHE A 87 -21.97 -10.01 -12.66
N ILE A 88 -20.78 -10.55 -12.35
CA ILE A 88 -19.92 -10.07 -11.25
C ILE A 88 -19.47 -8.61 -11.48
N LEU A 89 -19.36 -8.20 -12.73
CA LEU A 89 -19.26 -6.80 -13.17
C LEU A 89 -20.36 -6.60 -14.21
N ASN A 90 -21.01 -5.43 -14.26
CA ASN A 90 -22.15 -5.13 -15.14
C ASN A 90 -22.04 -5.77 -16.55
N GLU A 91 -22.93 -6.72 -16.89
CA GLU A 91 -22.98 -7.49 -18.16
C GLU A 91 -21.74 -8.34 -18.50
N GLU A 92 -20.75 -8.42 -17.59
CA GLU A 92 -19.52 -9.20 -17.73
C GLU A 92 -19.40 -10.30 -16.64
N TYR A 93 -18.63 -11.34 -16.96
CA TYR A 93 -18.39 -12.50 -16.08
C TYR A 93 -19.70 -13.10 -15.52
N PRO A 94 -20.56 -13.69 -16.38
CA PRO A 94 -21.81 -14.32 -15.99
C PRO A 94 -21.58 -15.62 -15.21
N HIS A 95 -22.33 -15.78 -14.12
CA HIS A 95 -22.35 -16.96 -13.26
C HIS A 95 -23.81 -17.32 -12.93
N THR A 96 -24.06 -18.57 -12.57
CA THR A 96 -25.33 -18.98 -11.94
C THR A 96 -25.05 -19.82 -10.69
N ILE A 97 -26.09 -20.17 -9.94
CA ILE A 97 -25.97 -21.02 -8.75
C ILE A 97 -26.67 -22.36 -8.95
N LYS A 98 -26.04 -23.42 -8.45
CA LYS A 98 -26.58 -24.78 -8.44
C LYS A 98 -26.69 -25.27 -7.00
N PHE A 99 -27.81 -25.91 -6.66
CA PHE A 99 -28.01 -26.59 -5.39
C PHE A 99 -27.96 -28.11 -5.62
N ASN A 100 -27.09 -28.81 -4.89
CA ASN A 100 -26.94 -30.26 -5.05
C ASN A 100 -27.82 -31.01 -4.04
N PHE A 101 -28.78 -31.75 -4.60
CA PHE A 101 -29.63 -32.71 -3.91
C PHE A 101 -28.98 -34.09 -3.90
N HIS A 102 -29.44 -34.95 -2.99
CA HIS A 102 -29.02 -36.34 -2.93
C HIS A 102 -30.22 -37.18 -2.52
N ASP A 103 -30.72 -37.99 -3.45
CA ASP A 103 -31.93 -38.78 -3.22
C ASP A 103 -31.60 -39.97 -2.31
N ILE A 104 -32.28 -40.03 -1.16
CA ILE A 104 -32.23 -41.21 -0.30
C ILE A 104 -33.16 -42.26 -0.91
N LYS A 105 -32.67 -42.96 -1.95
CA LYS A 105 -33.31 -44.20 -2.40
C LYS A 105 -33.22 -45.23 -1.27
N LYS A 106 -34.37 -45.50 -0.63
CA LYS A 106 -34.51 -46.54 0.39
C LYS A 106 -33.98 -47.88 -0.16
N LYS A 107 -33.05 -48.51 0.55
CA LYS A 107 -32.93 -49.97 0.51
C LYS A 107 -33.96 -50.54 1.48
N TYR A 108 -35.12 -50.92 0.96
CA TYR A 108 -35.75 -52.14 1.45
C TYR A 108 -35.05 -53.33 0.79
N VAL A 109 -34.98 -54.44 1.49
CA VAL A 109 -34.62 -55.75 0.95
C VAL A 109 -35.91 -56.51 0.76
N ASP A 110 -36.06 -57.15 -0.38
CA ASP A 110 -36.76 -58.44 -0.47
C ASP A 110 -36.12 -59.28 -1.59
N GLU A 111 -36.49 -60.56 -1.64
CA GLU A 111 -35.74 -61.62 -2.32
C GLU A 111 -36.32 -62.01 -3.71
N THR A 112 -35.81 -63.15 -4.22
CA THR A 112 -36.27 -63.96 -5.38
C THR A 112 -35.82 -63.58 -6.81
N GLU A 113 -35.25 -64.59 -7.49
CA GLU A 113 -35.40 -65.03 -8.90
C GLU A 113 -35.32 -63.98 -10.05
N GLY A 114 -34.48 -64.11 -11.08
CA GLY A 114 -33.89 -65.29 -11.71
C GLY A 114 -33.93 -65.10 -13.25
N SER A 115 -32.83 -65.40 -13.96
CA SER A 115 -32.75 -65.37 -15.45
C SER A 115 -32.94 -64.00 -16.14
N CYS A 116 -32.60 -63.79 -17.42
CA CYS A 116 -31.79 -64.57 -18.37
C CYS A 116 -31.22 -63.66 -19.49
N HIS A 117 -30.00 -63.94 -19.97
CA HIS A 117 -29.49 -63.62 -21.33
C HIS A 117 -29.33 -62.11 -21.70
N ASN A 118 -28.45 -61.68 -22.62
CA ASN A 118 -27.20 -62.26 -23.14
C ASN A 118 -26.34 -61.15 -23.79
N ASN A 119 -25.01 -61.28 -23.74
CA ASN A 119 -24.03 -60.79 -24.76
C ASN A 119 -23.93 -59.27 -25.10
N SER A 120 -22.76 -58.68 -25.37
CA SER A 120 -21.40 -59.25 -25.54
C SER A 120 -20.27 -58.18 -25.53
N ARG A 121 -19.04 -58.63 -25.27
CA ARG A 121 -17.71 -58.06 -25.69
C ARG A 121 -17.34 -56.65 -25.16
N LYS A 122 -16.07 -56.34 -24.84
CA LYS A 122 -14.83 -57.14 -24.71
C LYS A 122 -13.82 -56.40 -23.80
N ARG A 123 -12.96 -57.14 -23.09
CA ARG A 123 -11.70 -56.66 -22.44
C ARG A 123 -10.57 -56.54 -23.49
N PRO A 124 -9.44 -55.85 -23.21
CA PRO A 124 -8.32 -56.35 -22.37
C PRO A 124 -8.36 -55.78 -20.93
N SER A 125 -7.92 -56.43 -19.83
CA SER A 125 -6.72 -57.23 -19.53
C SER A 125 -5.43 -56.37 -19.50
N SER A 126 -4.45 -56.56 -18.60
CA SER A 126 -4.22 -57.56 -17.52
C SER A 126 -3.33 -56.87 -16.43
N ASP A 127 -2.93 -57.41 -15.27
CA ASP A 127 -3.08 -58.68 -14.54
C ASP A 127 -2.91 -58.33 -13.02
N SER A 128 -3.55 -58.99 -12.04
CA SER A 128 -3.10 -60.22 -11.32
C SER A 128 -1.73 -60.07 -10.61
N LEU A 129 -1.52 -60.35 -9.32
CA LEU A 129 -2.39 -60.86 -8.23
C LEU A 129 -1.87 -60.40 -6.83
N GLU A 130 -2.79 -60.41 -5.85
CA GLU A 130 -2.74 -60.89 -4.44
C GLU A 130 -1.52 -61.70 -3.89
N PRO A 131 -1.45 -62.11 -2.58
CA PRO A 131 -2.45 -61.97 -1.47
C PRO A 131 -1.90 -61.58 -0.06
N THR A 132 -2.81 -61.46 0.92
CA THR A 132 -2.60 -61.64 2.40
C THR A 132 -1.62 -60.67 3.08
N GLU A 133 -1.52 -60.46 4.41
CA GLU A 133 -1.96 -61.05 5.70
C GLU A 133 -2.23 -59.87 6.70
N THR A 134 -2.74 -59.91 7.94
CA THR A 134 -3.61 -60.72 8.87
C THR A 134 -3.88 -59.81 10.11
N ASP A 135 -4.76 -60.03 11.10
CA ASP A 135 -5.99 -60.81 11.33
C ASP A 135 -6.70 -60.22 12.58
N ASN A 136 -7.91 -60.69 12.88
CA ASN A 136 -8.58 -60.77 14.19
C ASN A 136 -9.03 -59.50 14.95
N THR A 137 -10.35 -59.33 14.85
CA THR A 137 -11.27 -58.62 15.74
C THR A 137 -11.13 -58.89 17.25
N LYS A 138 -11.54 -57.91 18.07
CA LYS A 138 -12.57 -58.03 19.14
C LYS A 138 -13.03 -56.59 19.51
N LYS A 139 -14.33 -56.26 19.57
CA LYS A 139 -15.44 -56.74 20.43
C LYS A 139 -15.23 -56.42 21.91
N LEU A 140 -16.21 -55.95 22.70
CA LEU A 140 -17.52 -55.25 22.47
C LEU A 140 -18.09 -54.92 23.88
N LYS A 141 -19.10 -54.03 24.00
CA LYS A 141 -19.93 -53.79 25.22
C LYS A 141 -19.18 -53.11 26.40
N THR A 142 -19.77 -52.47 27.42
CA THR A 142 -21.11 -51.87 27.71
C THR A 142 -20.91 -50.83 28.87
N ASP A 143 -21.86 -50.06 29.42
CA ASP A 143 -23.34 -49.90 29.26
C ASP A 143 -23.75 -48.44 29.57
N GLU A 144 -25.05 -48.10 29.50
CA GLU A 144 -25.61 -46.79 29.89
C GLU A 144 -25.95 -46.68 31.39
N ASN A 145 -25.91 -45.46 31.98
CA ASN A 145 -27.10 -44.83 32.59
C ASN A 145 -26.89 -43.39 33.15
N ASN A 146 -27.88 -42.52 32.86
CA ASN A 146 -28.43 -41.36 33.61
C ASN A 146 -27.54 -40.36 34.38
N GLY A 147 -27.75 -39.05 34.11
CA GLY A 147 -27.02 -37.96 34.81
C GLY A 147 -27.49 -36.50 34.68
N THR A 148 -28.73 -36.22 34.26
CA THR A 148 -29.39 -34.87 34.20
C THR A 148 -28.80 -33.74 33.32
N ASP A 149 -29.71 -33.01 32.67
CA ASP A 149 -29.47 -31.76 31.91
C ASP A 149 -29.18 -30.53 32.81
N ILE A 150 -28.57 -29.49 32.21
CA ILE A 150 -29.28 -28.23 31.86
C ILE A 150 -28.41 -27.33 30.97
N TYR A 151 -28.89 -27.08 29.75
CA TYR A 151 -28.40 -26.02 28.87
C TYR A 151 -28.85 -24.65 29.40
N LEU A 152 -27.92 -23.71 29.64
CA LEU A 152 -28.26 -22.31 29.92
C LEU A 152 -27.64 -21.35 28.88
N SER A 153 -28.48 -20.42 28.41
CA SER A 153 -28.30 -19.78 27.11
C SER A 153 -27.26 -18.64 27.09
N LYS A 154 -26.40 -18.65 26.06
CA LYS A 154 -25.45 -17.55 25.75
C LYS A 154 -26.14 -16.19 25.56
N THR A 155 -27.44 -16.17 25.26
CA THR A 155 -28.25 -14.96 25.03
C THR A 155 -28.28 -14.00 26.22
N LYS A 156 -28.31 -14.51 27.46
CA LYS A 156 -28.44 -13.67 28.68
C LYS A 156 -27.19 -12.84 29.02
N ILE A 157 -26.02 -13.21 28.49
CA ILE A 157 -24.76 -12.48 28.75
C ILE A 157 -24.71 -11.18 27.93
N SER A 158 -25.18 -11.22 26.68
CA SER A 158 -25.20 -10.04 25.79
C SER A 158 -26.05 -8.90 26.37
N THR A 159 -27.26 -9.21 26.85
CA THR A 159 -28.19 -8.21 27.43
C THR A 159 -27.61 -7.55 28.68
N LYS A 160 -26.94 -8.31 29.57
CA LYS A 160 -26.31 -7.73 30.77
C LYS A 160 -25.20 -6.74 30.43
N VAL A 161 -24.36 -7.05 29.43
CA VAL A 161 -23.30 -6.14 28.95
C VAL A 161 -23.89 -4.90 28.28
N SER A 162 -24.93 -5.07 27.44
CA SER A 162 -25.60 -3.95 26.76
C SER A 162 -26.27 -2.99 27.75
N ASN A 163 -26.97 -3.50 28.77
CA ASN A 163 -27.64 -2.67 29.77
C ASN A 163 -26.63 -1.91 30.66
N LEU A 164 -25.50 -2.53 31.02
CA LEU A 164 -24.44 -1.89 31.80
C LEU A 164 -23.73 -0.77 31.01
N LEU A 165 -23.56 -0.95 29.69
CA LEU A 165 -23.09 0.10 28.78
C LEU A 165 -24.10 1.25 28.68
N GLN A 166 -25.39 0.94 28.55
CA GLN A 166 -26.44 1.95 28.45
C GLN A 166 -26.53 2.80 29.72
N THR A 167 -26.51 2.16 30.90
CA THR A 167 -26.52 2.85 32.20
C THR A 167 -25.35 3.84 32.31
N LYS A 168 -24.13 3.42 31.95
CA LYS A 168 -22.95 4.31 31.93
C LYS A 168 -23.04 5.43 30.90
N ILE A 169 -23.67 5.20 29.76
CA ILE A 169 -23.90 6.25 28.74
C ILE A 169 -24.86 7.31 29.28
N ASP A 170 -25.87 6.91 30.06
CA ASP A 170 -26.88 7.83 30.60
C ASP A 170 -26.38 8.54 31.88
N GLU A 171 -25.58 7.88 32.73
CA GLU A 171 -24.76 8.53 33.77
C GLU A 171 -23.88 9.66 33.18
N LEU A 172 -23.19 9.39 32.07
CA LEU A 172 -22.32 10.36 31.38
C LEU A 172 -23.07 11.48 30.64
N LYS A 173 -24.38 11.32 30.38
CA LYS A 173 -25.25 12.41 29.91
C LYS A 173 -25.69 13.30 31.08
N ASN A 174 -26.11 12.69 32.19
CA ASN A 174 -26.55 13.43 33.37
C ASN A 174 -25.40 14.25 33.97
N ALA A 175 -24.17 13.69 33.99
CA ALA A 175 -22.94 14.41 34.37
C ALA A 175 -22.53 15.56 33.41
N LYS A 176 -23.33 15.85 32.37
CA LYS A 176 -23.22 17.05 31.52
C LYS A 176 -24.33 18.08 31.71
N ALA A 177 -25.39 17.76 32.48
CA ALA A 177 -26.44 18.71 32.82
C ALA A 177 -26.00 19.62 33.99
N ASP A 178 -25.34 19.05 35.00
CA ASP A 178 -24.86 19.80 36.18
C ASP A 178 -23.53 20.51 35.90
N GLY A 179 -23.60 21.79 35.54
CA GLY A 179 -22.45 22.63 35.24
C GLY A 179 -21.58 22.97 36.45
N LYS A 180 -20.62 22.11 36.81
CA LYS A 180 -19.53 22.43 37.75
C LYS A 180 -18.17 21.87 37.32
N THR A 181 -17.25 22.76 36.97
CA THR A 181 -15.85 22.41 36.69
C THR A 181 -15.04 22.39 37.99
N THR A 182 -14.31 21.31 38.25
CA THR A 182 -13.14 21.35 39.17
C THR A 182 -12.14 20.25 38.81
N THR A 183 -10.85 20.52 39.02
CA THR A 183 -9.76 19.60 38.68
C THR A 183 -9.02 19.16 39.94
N LEU A 184 -8.85 17.85 40.15
CA LEU A 184 -7.89 17.33 41.13
C LEU A 184 -7.13 16.11 40.59
N LYS A 185 -5.91 15.93 41.12
CA LYS A 185 -4.99 14.83 40.83
C LYS A 185 -5.06 13.81 41.97
N LEU A 186 -4.65 12.57 41.71
CA LEU A 186 -4.13 11.69 42.77
C LEU A 186 -3.02 10.78 42.21
N ASN A 187 -2.01 10.50 43.04
CA ASN A 187 -0.90 9.57 42.77
C ASN A 187 -1.05 8.29 43.61
N GLU A 188 -0.19 7.30 43.32
CA GLU A 188 0.29 6.19 44.17
C GLU A 188 -0.21 6.13 45.64
N LYS A 189 -0.51 4.97 46.24
CA LYS A 189 0.47 3.90 46.57
C LYS A 189 -0.19 2.68 47.25
N ILE A 190 0.56 1.57 47.33
CA ILE A 190 0.58 0.43 48.30
C ILE A 190 1.29 -0.73 47.55
N THR A 191 2.30 -1.44 48.04
CA THR A 191 2.61 -1.94 49.41
C THR A 191 4.01 -1.60 49.95
N LYS A 192 4.20 -1.81 51.27
CA LYS A 192 5.47 -2.15 51.98
C LYS A 192 5.37 -3.64 52.40
N HIS A 193 6.36 -4.41 52.87
CA HIS A 193 7.64 -4.22 53.59
C HIS A 193 8.74 -5.12 52.94
N SER A 194 10.05 -5.11 53.25
CA SER A 194 10.66 -5.20 54.60
C SER A 194 12.15 -4.76 54.70
N THR A 195 12.49 -4.22 55.88
CA THR A 195 13.75 -4.28 56.68
C THR A 195 15.15 -4.35 56.04
N ASN A 196 16.00 -3.42 56.52
CA ASN A 196 17.42 -3.53 56.92
C ASN A 196 18.45 -4.31 56.06
N ASP A 197 19.51 -3.63 55.61
CA ASP A 197 20.75 -3.49 56.40
C ASP A 197 21.56 -2.28 55.89
N GLY A 198 22.74 -1.96 56.45
CA GLY A 198 23.38 -0.64 56.21
C GLY A 198 24.91 -0.54 56.29
N ILE A 199 25.37 0.70 56.05
CA ILE A 199 26.68 1.32 56.36
C ILE A 199 27.96 0.60 55.89
N VAL A 200 28.61 1.17 54.85
CA VAL A 200 30.07 1.44 54.83
C VAL A 200 30.32 2.80 54.14
N LEU A 201 31.37 3.53 54.55
CA LEU A 201 31.84 4.82 53.99
C LEU A 201 33.31 4.71 53.52
N LYS A 202 33.79 5.76 52.80
CA LYS A 202 35.16 6.04 52.27
C LYS A 202 35.38 5.71 50.78
N ASP A 203 36.19 6.43 50.00
CA ASP A 203 37.01 7.66 50.18
C ASP A 203 36.75 8.60 48.95
N SER A 204 36.99 9.92 48.88
CA SER A 204 38.03 10.87 49.36
C SER A 204 39.32 10.86 48.51
N LYS A 205 39.70 11.89 47.72
CA LYS A 205 39.18 13.25 47.38
C LYS A 205 39.33 13.49 45.84
N GLN A 206 39.31 14.65 45.17
CA GLN A 206 39.28 16.11 45.44
C GLN A 206 38.65 16.80 44.17
N SER A 207 38.75 18.07 43.73
CA SER A 207 39.40 19.36 44.09
C SER A 207 38.75 20.52 43.28
N LYS A 208 38.98 21.79 43.65
CA LYS A 208 38.75 23.03 42.85
C LYS A 208 39.85 24.07 43.16
N PRO A 209 40.08 25.09 42.31
CA PRO A 209 39.51 26.45 42.49
C PRO A 209 38.54 26.82 41.33
N ASN A 210 37.56 27.74 41.42
CA ASN A 210 37.58 29.20 41.69
C ASN A 210 38.35 30.00 40.59
N ASP A 211 37.87 31.14 40.08
CA ASP A 211 36.97 32.13 40.70
C ASP A 211 36.00 32.86 39.72
N LYS A 212 34.92 33.41 40.30
CA LYS A 212 34.22 34.73 40.14
C LYS A 212 34.42 35.65 38.90
N ASN A 213 33.58 36.69 38.63
CA ASN A 213 32.13 37.02 38.78
C ASN A 213 31.89 38.49 38.28
N VAL A 214 30.63 38.97 38.10
CA VAL A 214 30.19 40.42 38.22
C VAL A 214 30.68 41.44 37.14
N LYS A 215 29.97 42.48 36.63
CA LYS A 215 28.53 42.93 36.66
C LYS A 215 28.17 43.94 35.53
N HIS A 216 26.87 44.29 35.51
CA HIS A 216 26.09 45.25 34.68
C HIS A 216 26.58 46.70 34.45
N SER A 217 25.98 47.32 33.41
CA SER A 217 25.17 48.56 33.47
C SER A 217 24.17 48.56 32.27
N ASN A 218 22.84 48.69 32.44
CA ASN A 218 22.03 49.92 32.62
C ASN A 218 22.06 50.88 31.40
N LYS A 219 20.97 51.57 31.00
CA LYS A 219 19.50 51.47 31.22
C LYS A 219 18.79 52.44 30.23
N ASP A 220 17.47 52.38 30.07
CA ASP A 220 16.57 53.53 30.31
C ASP A 220 15.09 53.24 30.00
N ASP A 221 14.20 53.95 30.70
CA ASP A 221 12.74 53.82 30.68
C ASP A 221 12.08 55.13 30.19
N LYS A 222 10.89 55.05 29.55
CA LYS A 222 9.85 56.08 29.79
C LYS A 222 8.40 55.70 29.42
N SER A 223 7.58 55.84 30.45
CA SER A 223 6.14 56.09 30.56
C SER A 223 5.69 57.39 29.85
N ILE A 224 4.40 57.77 29.66
CA ILE A 224 3.04 57.21 29.92
C ILE A 224 2.04 58.05 29.07
N GLN A 225 0.88 57.51 28.64
CA GLN A 225 -0.45 58.14 28.81
C GLN A 225 -1.62 57.26 28.31
N GLU A 226 -2.81 57.52 28.85
CA GLU A 226 -4.08 56.83 28.57
C GLU A 226 -5.01 57.66 27.67
N SER A 227 -5.96 57.00 27.00
CA SER A 227 -7.25 57.62 26.64
C SER A 227 -8.35 56.57 26.59
N LYS A 228 -9.49 56.83 27.26
CA LYS A 228 -10.64 55.90 27.37
C LYS A 228 -11.72 56.25 26.34
N SER A 229 -12.49 55.24 25.91
CA SER A 229 -13.87 55.44 25.44
C SER A 229 -14.68 54.13 25.48
N ASP A 230 -15.79 54.13 26.21
CA ASP A 230 -16.75 53.01 26.31
C ASP A 230 -17.75 52.98 25.12
N GLY A 231 -18.34 51.82 24.80
CA GLY A 231 -19.40 51.80 23.77
C GLY A 231 -20.03 50.47 23.32
N LYS A 232 -20.97 49.94 24.11
CA LYS A 232 -22.13 49.10 23.70
C LYS A 232 -21.91 47.83 22.84
N SER A 233 -22.12 46.68 23.49
CA SER A 233 -22.64 45.44 22.88
C SER A 233 -24.07 45.61 22.33
N LYS A 234 -24.42 44.87 21.26
CA LYS A 234 -25.80 44.39 20.96
C LYS A 234 -25.83 43.34 19.83
N ASN A 235 -26.93 42.56 19.80
CA ASN A 235 -27.37 41.63 18.75
C ASN A 235 -26.50 40.39 18.45
N ILE A 236 -26.67 39.34 19.25
CA ILE A 236 -26.58 37.93 18.79
C ILE A 236 -27.93 37.18 18.98
N ASP A 237 -28.90 37.76 19.69
CA ASP A 237 -30.20 37.14 20.01
C ASP A 237 -31.25 37.14 18.89
N SER A 238 -30.87 37.40 17.63
CA SER A 238 -31.82 37.53 16.49
C SER A 238 -31.92 36.32 15.56
N GLU A 239 -31.03 35.33 15.65
CA GLU A 239 -31.08 34.11 14.81
C GLU A 239 -31.48 32.83 15.56
N ILE A 240 -31.45 32.84 16.90
CA ILE A 240 -31.83 31.69 17.75
C ILE A 240 -33.37 31.53 17.86
N LYS A 241 -34.15 32.34 17.14
CA LYS A 241 -35.61 32.42 17.27
C LYS A 241 -36.40 31.94 16.04
N LYS A 242 -35.89 30.92 15.33
CA LYS A 242 -36.57 30.35 14.13
C LYS A 242 -36.57 28.83 14.00
N ILE A 243 -36.06 28.07 14.98
CA ILE A 243 -36.19 26.61 15.05
C ILE A 243 -36.46 26.20 16.51
N GLU A 244 -37.73 26.21 16.92
CA GLU A 244 -38.34 25.27 17.90
C GLU A 244 -39.81 25.63 18.15
N ASN A 245 -40.71 24.77 17.66
CA ASN A 245 -42.12 24.52 18.06
C ASN A 245 -42.88 23.90 16.86
N ILE A 246 -43.65 22.81 16.97
CA ILE A 246 -43.60 21.66 17.90
C ILE A 246 -44.27 20.48 17.14
N SER A 247 -43.98 19.24 17.55
CA SER A 247 -44.43 17.96 16.93
C SER A 247 -45.93 17.62 17.06
N VAL A 248 -46.34 16.42 16.58
CA VAL A 248 -47.64 15.68 16.82
C VAL A 248 -48.77 16.04 15.80
N VAL A 249 -49.49 15.11 15.12
CA VAL A 249 -49.45 13.61 15.06
C VAL A 249 -50.02 13.02 13.73
N GLU A 250 -49.91 11.69 13.62
CA GLU A 250 -50.30 10.65 12.64
C GLU A 250 -51.47 10.83 11.62
N SER A 251 -51.23 10.24 10.42
CA SER A 251 -52.03 9.24 9.69
C SER A 251 -53.58 9.28 9.62
N SER A 252 -54.14 9.35 8.40
CA SER A 252 -55.18 8.40 7.91
C SER A 252 -55.55 8.60 6.41
N ASN A 253 -56.34 7.67 5.86
CA ASN A 253 -56.69 7.54 4.42
C ASN A 253 -57.82 8.49 3.96
N GLY A 254 -57.92 8.71 2.64
CA GLY A 254 -59.01 9.42 1.95
C GLY A 254 -58.45 10.25 0.77
N ALA A 255 -58.35 9.80 -0.48
CA ALA A 255 -59.18 8.94 -1.34
C ALA A 255 -60.42 9.64 -1.93
N LYS A 256 -60.30 10.01 -3.22
CA LYS A 256 -61.38 10.33 -4.18
C LYS A 256 -62.17 11.65 -3.91
N GLU A 257 -62.89 12.22 -4.88
CA GLU A 257 -63.20 11.81 -6.26
C GLU A 257 -63.11 13.02 -7.23
N ASP A 258 -63.71 12.87 -8.42
CA ASP A 258 -63.96 13.81 -9.52
C ASP A 258 -62.81 13.99 -10.54
N GLU A 259 -62.76 13.22 -11.63
CA GLU A 259 -63.70 13.06 -12.78
C GLU A 259 -63.59 14.22 -13.81
N LYS A 260 -63.67 14.00 -15.14
CA LYS A 260 -63.86 12.78 -15.96
C LYS A 260 -63.04 13.00 -17.27
N ASN A 261 -62.24 12.05 -17.76
CA ASN A 261 -62.59 10.92 -18.66
C ASN A 261 -62.86 11.36 -20.13
N ASN A 262 -62.77 10.50 -21.15
CA ASN A 262 -62.61 9.04 -21.14
C ASN A 262 -61.74 8.49 -22.31
N GLU A 263 -61.15 7.32 -22.08
CA GLU A 263 -61.17 6.04 -22.85
C GLU A 263 -61.24 6.03 -24.40
N GLU A 264 -60.79 5.00 -25.12
CA GLU A 264 -60.65 3.54 -24.88
C GLU A 264 -59.28 3.04 -25.45
N LYS A 265 -58.54 2.01 -24.98
CA LYS A 265 -58.83 0.58 -24.69
C LYS A 265 -59.29 -0.21 -25.95
N ASN A 266 -58.84 -1.45 -26.23
CA ASN A 266 -57.95 -2.36 -25.49
C ASN A 266 -57.35 -3.50 -26.37
N ASN A 267 -56.48 -4.33 -25.75
CA ASN A 267 -56.16 -5.74 -26.07
C ASN A 267 -55.20 -6.16 -27.24
N ASN A 268 -53.97 -6.52 -26.82
CA ASN A 268 -53.30 -7.83 -26.99
C ASN A 268 -52.64 -8.34 -28.31
N LEU A 269 -51.49 -9.00 -28.04
CA LEU A 269 -50.80 -10.12 -28.73
C LEU A 269 -49.81 -9.85 -29.90
N SER A 270 -48.55 -10.22 -29.64
CA SER A 270 -47.54 -10.87 -30.53
C SER A 270 -47.46 -10.44 -32.02
N THR A 271 -46.32 -9.92 -32.49
CA THR A 271 -45.16 -10.76 -32.87
C THR A 271 -43.89 -9.94 -33.19
N ASP A 272 -42.74 -10.62 -33.06
CA ASP A 272 -41.46 -10.54 -33.80
C ASP A 272 -40.93 -9.25 -34.47
N GLN A 273 -39.65 -8.99 -34.15
CA GLN A 273 -38.53 -8.68 -35.04
C GLN A 273 -38.82 -8.08 -36.45
N GLU A 274 -38.75 -6.75 -36.60
CA GLU A 274 -38.01 -6.08 -37.70
C GLU A 274 -37.97 -4.54 -37.50
N SER A 275 -36.82 -3.97 -37.09
CA SER A 275 -36.57 -2.51 -37.20
C SER A 275 -35.13 -2.08 -36.92
N GLU A 276 -34.49 -2.56 -35.85
CA GLU A 276 -33.20 -2.02 -35.37
C GLU A 276 -32.02 -2.18 -36.33
N GLU A 277 -32.02 -3.19 -37.22
CA GLU A 277 -30.91 -3.40 -38.17
C GLU A 277 -30.83 -2.31 -39.27
N SER A 278 -31.96 -1.63 -39.55
CA SER A 278 -32.02 -0.56 -40.57
C SER A 278 -31.20 0.68 -40.15
N HIS A 279 -31.23 1.02 -38.86
CA HIS A 279 -30.69 2.28 -38.36
C HIS A 279 -29.16 2.24 -38.17
N LEU A 280 -28.59 1.04 -37.96
CA LEU A 280 -27.16 0.83 -37.80
C LEU A 280 -26.38 0.84 -39.14
N LYS A 281 -26.94 0.28 -40.22
CA LYS A 281 -26.33 0.32 -41.57
C LYS A 281 -26.16 1.77 -42.08
N SER A 282 -27.17 2.61 -41.88
CA SER A 282 -27.18 4.04 -42.27
C SER A 282 -26.02 4.87 -41.67
N VAL A 283 -25.56 4.51 -40.47
CA VAL A 283 -24.44 5.19 -39.79
C VAL A 283 -23.08 4.65 -40.28
N ALA A 284 -22.97 3.35 -40.54
CA ALA A 284 -21.74 2.72 -41.01
C ALA A 284 -21.28 3.25 -42.38
N ASP A 285 -22.19 3.40 -43.34
CA ASP A 285 -21.84 3.84 -44.70
C ASP A 285 -21.46 5.32 -44.78
N LYS A 286 -22.00 6.18 -43.90
CA LYS A 286 -21.55 7.57 -43.74
C LYS A 286 -20.11 7.66 -43.23
N LEU A 287 -19.70 6.75 -42.34
CA LEU A 287 -18.32 6.70 -41.81
C LEU A 287 -17.29 6.17 -42.82
N LYS A 288 -17.69 5.33 -43.78
CA LYS A 288 -16.80 4.93 -44.90
C LYS A 288 -16.54 6.09 -45.88
N LYS A 289 -17.58 6.80 -46.32
CA LYS A 289 -17.48 7.84 -47.36
C LYS A 289 -16.67 9.09 -46.98
N MET A 290 -16.24 9.25 -45.73
CA MET A 290 -15.38 10.36 -45.29
C MET A 290 -13.88 10.03 -45.22
N LYS A 291 -13.44 8.82 -45.60
CA LYS A 291 -12.01 8.43 -45.60
C LYS A 291 -11.35 8.30 -46.97
N GLU A 292 -12.12 8.33 -48.05
CA GLU A 292 -11.62 8.22 -49.43
C GLU A 292 -11.84 9.52 -50.22
N LYS A 293 -10.99 10.53 -49.97
CA LYS A 293 -10.55 11.55 -50.95
C LYS A 293 -9.57 12.56 -50.35
N LYS A 294 -8.29 12.22 -50.37
CA LYS A 294 -7.22 13.22 -50.46
C LYS A 294 -5.93 12.65 -51.03
N ASN A 295 -5.83 12.73 -52.36
CA ASN A 295 -4.60 12.90 -53.12
C ASN A 295 -4.96 13.62 -54.44
N ASP A 296 -3.95 14.23 -55.06
CA ASP A 296 -3.87 14.70 -56.43
C ASP A 296 -4.67 15.95 -56.93
N THR A 297 -4.00 17.11 -56.80
CA THR A 297 -3.38 17.84 -57.93
C THR A 297 -4.24 18.60 -58.99
N VAL A 298 -4.37 19.92 -58.76
CA VAL A 298 -4.10 21.07 -59.70
C VAL A 298 -5.18 21.60 -60.70
N THR A 299 -5.03 22.92 -61.01
CA THR A 299 -5.57 23.77 -62.12
C THR A 299 -7.01 24.34 -62.12
N THR A 300 -7.10 25.69 -62.13
CA THR A 300 -8.08 26.61 -62.84
C THR A 300 -9.61 26.46 -62.59
N THR A 301 -10.48 27.49 -62.61
CA THR A 301 -10.43 28.94 -62.98
C THR A 301 -11.58 29.73 -62.31
N ARG A 302 -11.55 31.08 -62.35
CA ARG A 302 -12.63 32.13 -62.52
C ARG A 302 -14.13 31.75 -62.29
N ASP A 303 -15.04 32.64 -61.85
CA ASP A 303 -14.98 34.10 -61.53
C ASP A 303 -16.20 34.59 -60.72
N SER A 304 -16.00 35.56 -59.80
CA SER A 304 -17.05 36.39 -59.15
C SER A 304 -18.12 35.64 -58.30
N ARG A 305 -18.78 36.14 -57.24
CA ARG A 305 -18.96 37.45 -56.55
C ARG A 305 -19.54 37.11 -55.13
N ASP A 306 -19.88 37.98 -54.18
CA ASP A 306 -19.91 39.45 -54.03
C ASP A 306 -19.69 39.83 -52.53
N SER A 307 -20.08 41.03 -52.05
CA SER A 307 -20.17 41.40 -50.61
C SER A 307 -21.29 42.42 -50.34
N PRO A 308 -21.67 42.75 -49.07
CA PRO A 308 -21.00 43.82 -48.30
C PRO A 308 -20.98 43.54 -46.75
N PRO A 309 -20.68 44.46 -45.79
CA PRO A 309 -19.53 44.24 -44.87
C PRO A 309 -19.75 44.69 -43.37
N VAL A 310 -18.64 45.06 -42.66
CA VAL A 310 -18.54 45.90 -41.42
C VAL A 310 -18.61 45.14 -40.05
N PRO A 311 -17.84 45.50 -38.98
CA PRO A 311 -16.61 46.34 -38.85
C PRO A 311 -15.38 45.63 -38.22
N ASN A 312 -14.21 46.30 -38.25
CA ASN A 312 -12.94 45.86 -37.63
C ASN A 312 -12.75 46.26 -36.15
N LYS A 313 -11.86 45.56 -35.45
CA LYS A 313 -11.00 46.10 -34.38
C LYS A 313 -9.53 45.65 -34.59
N PRO A 314 -8.51 46.46 -34.22
CA PRO A 314 -7.17 46.36 -34.80
C PRO A 314 -6.27 45.28 -34.19
N LYS A 315 -5.37 44.74 -35.02
CA LYS A 315 -4.17 44.01 -34.59
C LYS A 315 -2.98 44.98 -34.52
N ILE A 316 -2.09 44.79 -33.54
CA ILE A 316 -0.77 45.44 -33.51
C ILE A 316 0.24 44.45 -34.11
N GLU A 317 0.94 44.86 -35.18
CA GLU A 317 2.03 44.07 -35.73
C GLU A 317 3.34 44.33 -34.98
N PHE A 318 4.01 43.26 -34.54
CA PHE A 318 5.43 43.30 -34.23
C PHE A 318 6.22 42.74 -35.43
N LYS A 319 6.98 43.61 -36.10
CA LYS A 319 7.82 43.22 -37.25
C LYS A 319 9.00 42.37 -36.78
N PHE A 320 8.95 41.07 -37.05
CA PHE A 320 10.08 40.16 -36.81
C PHE A 320 11.22 40.48 -37.78
N PHE A 321 12.37 40.89 -37.25
CA PHE A 321 13.61 40.97 -38.03
C PHE A 321 14.14 39.56 -38.32
N THR A 322 14.00 39.10 -39.56
CA THR A 322 14.39 37.76 -40.00
C THR A 322 15.88 37.69 -40.36
N LYS A 323 16.74 37.42 -39.39
CA LYS A 323 18.11 36.93 -39.67
C LYS A 323 18.18 35.42 -39.45
N LYS A 324 18.00 34.65 -40.53
CA LYS A 324 18.13 33.18 -40.51
C LYS A 324 19.58 32.81 -40.15
N SER A 325 19.78 32.22 -38.98
CA SER A 325 20.93 31.35 -38.70
C SER A 325 20.40 29.92 -38.61
N SER A 326 20.56 29.14 -39.68
CA SER A 326 20.07 27.77 -39.74
C SER A 326 21.09 26.81 -39.14
N HIS A 327 20.96 26.55 -37.83
CA HIS A 327 21.47 25.33 -37.20
C HIS A 327 20.31 24.63 -36.50
N SER A 328 19.62 23.75 -37.23
CA SER A 328 18.63 22.85 -36.68
C SER A 328 19.32 21.72 -35.93
N ILE A 329 19.84 22.03 -34.73
CA ILE A 329 20.34 21.02 -33.79
C ILE A 329 19.20 20.03 -33.56
N SER A 330 19.44 18.75 -33.85
CA SER A 330 18.44 17.71 -33.63
C SER A 330 18.05 17.68 -32.16
N SER A 331 16.75 17.68 -31.86
CA SER A 331 16.22 17.63 -30.49
C SER A 331 16.70 16.39 -29.70
N ASN A 332 17.19 15.36 -30.40
CA ASN A 332 17.83 14.18 -29.84
C ASN A 332 19.21 14.45 -29.20
N LEU A 333 19.90 15.54 -29.55
CA LEU A 333 21.23 15.86 -28.98
C LEU A 333 21.15 16.43 -27.56
N LEU A 334 20.08 17.14 -27.22
CA LEU A 334 19.88 17.75 -25.90
C LEU A 334 19.45 16.73 -24.82
N TRP A 335 19.00 15.54 -25.23
CA TRP A 335 18.44 14.49 -24.37
C TRP A 335 19.30 13.22 -24.40
N LYS A 336 20.04 12.96 -23.32
CA LYS A 336 20.85 11.77 -23.13
C LYS A 336 20.12 10.76 -22.24
N GLN A 337 20.14 9.48 -22.60
CA GLN A 337 19.75 8.39 -21.69
C GLN A 337 21.01 7.73 -21.10
N HIS A 338 20.94 7.37 -19.83
CA HIS A 338 21.95 6.59 -19.13
C HIS A 338 21.22 5.58 -18.21
N GLU A 339 21.18 4.31 -18.60
CA GLU A 339 20.40 3.27 -17.91
C GLU A 339 18.92 3.66 -17.67
N LYS A 340 18.54 3.90 -16.39
CA LYS A 340 17.20 4.31 -15.93
C LYS A 340 17.09 5.83 -15.67
N LEU A 341 18.12 6.59 -16.02
CA LEU A 341 18.19 8.04 -15.94
C LEU A 341 18.07 8.66 -17.33
N TYR A 342 17.26 9.70 -17.47
CA TYR A 342 17.32 10.62 -18.62
C TYR A 342 17.83 11.98 -18.16
N ILE A 343 18.64 12.61 -19.00
CA ILE A 343 19.28 13.90 -18.74
C ILE A 343 18.93 14.85 -19.89
N TYR A 344 18.41 16.03 -19.57
CA TYR A 344 18.25 17.15 -20.49
C TYR A 344 19.31 18.20 -20.16
N THR A 345 20.11 18.57 -21.16
CA THR A 345 21.09 19.66 -21.06
C THR A 345 20.92 20.56 -22.29
N PRO A 346 20.11 21.64 -22.18
CA PRO A 346 20.00 22.64 -23.24
C PRO A 346 21.27 23.50 -23.33
N ASP A 347 21.41 24.20 -24.46
CA ASP A 347 22.55 25.08 -24.73
C ASP A 347 22.70 26.18 -23.66
N GLY A 348 23.95 26.55 -23.36
CA GLY A 348 24.28 27.55 -22.33
C GLY A 348 24.24 27.02 -20.88
N VAL A 349 23.99 25.73 -20.66
CA VAL A 349 24.21 25.09 -19.35
C VAL A 349 25.70 24.82 -19.18
N GLU A 350 26.27 25.32 -18.08
CA GLU A 350 27.70 25.22 -17.74
C GLU A 350 27.90 24.48 -16.42
N GLY A 351 29.03 23.78 -16.27
CA GLY A 351 29.52 23.25 -15.01
C GLY A 351 29.88 24.35 -14.01
N ARG A 352 29.32 24.30 -12.79
CA ARG A 352 29.60 25.29 -11.74
C ARG A 352 29.80 24.61 -10.38
N LYS A 353 30.56 25.28 -9.50
CA LYS A 353 30.89 24.80 -8.14
C LYS A 353 29.68 24.74 -7.21
N LYS A 354 28.76 25.70 -7.31
CA LYS A 354 27.55 25.78 -6.48
C LYS A 354 26.35 25.22 -7.25
N ILE A 355 25.60 24.29 -6.66
CA ILE A 355 24.37 23.76 -7.24
C ILE A 355 23.15 24.27 -6.46
N ALA A 356 22.18 24.83 -7.18
CA ALA A 356 20.83 25.07 -6.68
C ALA A 356 19.93 23.97 -7.27
N GLY A 357 19.67 22.93 -6.46
CA GLY A 357 18.89 21.77 -6.86
C GLY A 357 17.42 21.90 -6.46
N PHE A 358 16.49 21.42 -7.30
CA PHE A 358 15.05 21.47 -7.04
C PHE A 358 14.35 20.17 -7.48
N ASP A 359 13.28 19.74 -6.80
CA ASP A 359 12.26 18.89 -7.45
C ASP A 359 11.40 19.74 -8.42
N ILE A 360 10.53 19.09 -9.19
CA ILE A 360 9.66 19.70 -10.19
C ILE A 360 8.19 19.70 -9.73
N ASP A 361 7.64 18.53 -9.39
CA ASP A 361 6.20 18.26 -9.29
C ASP A 361 5.68 18.42 -7.86
N GLY A 362 5.33 19.66 -7.50
CA GLY A 362 5.03 20.10 -6.13
C GLY A 362 5.99 21.20 -5.64
N THR A 363 7.06 21.47 -6.40
CA THR A 363 8.15 22.39 -6.02
C THR A 363 8.32 23.55 -7.01
N ILE A 364 8.65 23.27 -8.27
CA ILE A 364 8.72 24.30 -9.33
C ILE A 364 7.36 24.52 -10.00
N ILE A 365 6.57 23.46 -10.15
CA ILE A 365 5.22 23.47 -10.72
C ILE A 365 4.20 22.78 -9.82
N THR A 366 2.93 23.05 -10.09
CA THR A 366 1.75 22.31 -9.59
C THR A 366 0.80 22.09 -10.77
N THR A 367 -0.18 21.20 -10.63
CA THR A 367 -1.28 21.08 -11.60
C THR A 367 -2.01 22.42 -11.78
N GLN A 368 -2.42 22.72 -13.01
CA GLN A 368 -3.29 23.86 -13.29
C GLN A 368 -4.72 23.57 -12.81
N SER A 369 -5.17 22.32 -12.99
CA SER A 369 -6.48 21.79 -12.60
C SER A 369 -6.72 21.70 -11.08
N GLY A 370 -5.68 21.85 -10.25
CA GLY A 370 -5.75 21.69 -8.80
C GLY A 370 -5.91 20.24 -8.31
N LYS A 371 -5.90 19.26 -9.20
CA LYS A 371 -5.92 17.83 -8.86
C LYS A 371 -4.55 17.36 -8.38
N VAL A 372 -4.50 16.28 -7.58
CA VAL A 372 -3.25 15.69 -7.07
C VAL A 372 -2.35 15.11 -8.18
N PHE A 373 -2.95 14.71 -9.31
CA PHE A 373 -2.24 14.22 -10.48
C PHE A 373 -2.69 14.99 -11.72
N PRO A 374 -1.79 15.29 -12.68
CA PRO A 374 -2.13 16.03 -13.89
C PRO A 374 -3.09 15.23 -14.78
N THR A 375 -4.05 15.91 -15.42
CA THR A 375 -5.03 15.27 -16.33
C THR A 375 -4.52 15.07 -17.75
N HIS A 376 -3.51 15.80 -18.18
CA HIS A 376 -2.85 15.73 -19.48
C HIS A 376 -1.42 16.33 -19.38
N PRO A 377 -0.52 16.15 -20.37
CA PRO A 377 0.86 16.63 -20.28
C PRO A 377 0.99 18.14 -19.99
N GLY A 378 0.08 18.95 -20.54
CA GLY A 378 -0.02 20.40 -20.29
C GLY A 378 -0.74 20.82 -18.99
N ASP A 379 -1.17 19.90 -18.10
CA ASP A 379 -1.81 20.27 -16.82
C ASP A 379 -0.76 20.65 -15.78
N TRP A 380 -0.09 21.79 -16.01
CA TRP A 380 0.87 22.36 -15.07
C TRP A 380 0.90 23.89 -15.14
N LYS A 381 1.27 24.50 -14.02
CA LYS A 381 1.62 25.92 -13.87
C LYS A 381 2.77 26.05 -12.87
N LEU A 382 3.52 27.14 -12.93
CA LEU A 382 4.51 27.47 -11.89
C LEU A 382 3.85 27.47 -10.51
N HIS A 383 4.52 26.90 -9.49
CA HIS A 383 3.87 26.72 -8.19
C HIS A 383 3.62 28.05 -7.47
N TYR A 384 4.60 28.96 -7.54
CA TYR A 384 4.59 30.31 -6.98
C TYR A 384 5.11 31.32 -8.01
N VAL A 385 4.70 32.59 -7.91
CA VAL A 385 5.01 33.64 -8.91
C VAL A 385 6.44 34.17 -8.76
N GLU A 386 7.03 33.96 -7.60
CA GLU A 386 8.38 34.34 -7.19
C GLU A 386 9.46 33.46 -7.84
N ILE A 387 9.10 32.26 -8.33
CA ILE A 387 10.04 31.23 -8.79
C ILE A 387 10.93 31.73 -9.94
N PRO A 388 10.43 32.30 -11.06
CA PRO A 388 11.30 32.76 -12.15
C PRO A 388 12.30 33.84 -11.71
N LYS A 389 11.86 34.75 -10.82
CA LYS A 389 12.74 35.78 -10.26
C LYS A 389 13.84 35.14 -9.39
N LYS A 390 13.49 34.30 -8.42
CA LYS A 390 14.46 33.70 -7.50
C LYS A 390 15.43 32.73 -8.19
N ILE A 391 14.95 31.98 -9.20
CA ILE A 391 15.79 31.12 -10.04
C ILE A 391 16.78 31.95 -10.87
N LYS A 392 16.34 33.09 -11.44
CA LYS A 392 17.22 34.00 -12.17
C LYS A 392 18.29 34.64 -11.27
N GLU A 393 17.91 35.10 -10.08
CA GLU A 393 18.86 35.62 -9.07
C GLU A 393 19.94 34.58 -8.75
N LEU A 394 19.56 33.32 -8.48
CA LEU A 394 20.54 32.24 -8.19
C LEU A 394 21.50 31.99 -9.35
N TYR A 395 21.02 32.01 -10.59
CA TYR A 395 21.87 31.84 -11.77
C TYR A 395 22.87 33.01 -11.93
N GLN A 396 22.50 34.21 -11.48
CA GLN A 396 23.38 35.39 -11.41
C GLN A 396 24.36 35.29 -10.21
N ASP A 397 23.94 34.72 -9.07
CA ASP A 397 24.76 34.44 -7.87
C ASP A 397 25.82 33.32 -8.06
N GLY A 398 25.99 32.85 -9.30
CA GLY A 398 26.98 31.84 -9.70
C GLY A 398 26.55 30.39 -9.45
N TYR A 399 25.28 30.11 -9.18
CA TYR A 399 24.76 28.74 -9.11
C TYR A 399 24.54 28.15 -10.51
N LYS A 400 24.70 26.83 -10.63
CA LYS A 400 24.06 26.05 -11.69
C LYS A 400 22.70 25.59 -11.19
N ILE A 401 21.66 25.77 -12.00
CA ILE A 401 20.30 25.36 -11.67
C ILE A 401 20.07 23.94 -12.19
N VAL A 402 19.67 23.02 -11.31
CA VAL A 402 19.45 21.61 -11.66
C VAL A 402 18.12 21.12 -11.10
N LEU A 403 17.33 20.47 -11.94
CA LEU A 403 16.07 19.83 -11.56
C LEU A 403 16.25 18.31 -11.43
N PHE A 404 15.79 17.73 -10.32
CA PHE A 404 15.95 16.31 -9.99
C PHE A 404 14.58 15.67 -9.73
N THR A 405 14.08 14.79 -10.61
CA THR A 405 12.69 14.33 -10.53
C THR A 405 12.51 12.81 -10.62
N ASN A 406 11.44 12.29 -10.00
CA ASN A 406 11.26 10.90 -9.59
C ASN A 406 10.15 10.16 -10.39
N GLN A 407 10.25 10.18 -11.73
CA GLN A 407 9.19 9.82 -12.70
C GLN A 407 8.93 8.31 -12.90
N MET A 408 8.59 7.60 -11.83
CA MET A 408 8.21 6.17 -11.80
C MET A 408 7.02 5.79 -12.73
N GLY A 409 6.26 6.76 -13.22
CA GLY A 409 5.19 6.52 -14.20
C GLY A 409 5.69 5.89 -15.50
N VAL A 410 6.94 6.18 -15.87
CA VAL A 410 7.59 5.73 -17.12
C VAL A 410 7.85 4.23 -17.09
N ALA A 411 8.62 3.72 -16.11
CA ALA A 411 8.87 2.28 -15.96
C ALA A 411 7.60 1.45 -15.66
N ARG A 412 6.46 2.11 -15.38
CA ARG A 412 5.14 1.49 -15.20
C ARG A 412 4.25 1.58 -16.45
N GLY A 413 4.74 2.12 -17.57
CA GLY A 413 3.99 2.30 -18.81
C GLY A 413 2.80 3.26 -18.71
N LYS A 414 2.77 4.13 -17.69
CA LYS A 414 1.66 5.06 -17.41
C LYS A 414 1.88 6.47 -17.93
N VAL A 415 3.12 6.83 -18.27
CA VAL A 415 3.53 8.14 -18.77
C VAL A 415 4.58 7.88 -19.85
N LYS A 416 4.46 8.52 -21.02
CA LYS A 416 5.47 8.40 -22.08
C LYS A 416 6.65 9.32 -21.77
N MET A 417 7.85 8.96 -22.23
CA MET A 417 9.00 9.85 -22.07
C MET A 417 8.85 11.13 -22.90
N ASP A 418 8.25 11.08 -24.08
CA ASP A 418 8.18 12.26 -24.95
C ASP A 418 7.24 13.34 -24.40
N ASP A 419 6.10 12.94 -23.82
CA ASP A 419 5.22 13.82 -23.03
C ASP A 419 6.00 14.56 -21.92
N LEU A 420 6.95 13.87 -21.26
CA LEU A 420 7.82 14.45 -20.24
C LEU A 420 8.94 15.32 -20.83
N LYS A 421 9.51 14.96 -21.99
CA LYS A 421 10.50 15.79 -22.69
C LYS A 421 9.89 17.14 -23.05
N GLU A 422 8.68 17.15 -23.62
CA GLU A 422 7.95 18.37 -23.98
C GLU A 422 7.62 19.20 -22.73
N LYS A 423 7.05 18.57 -21.68
CA LYS A 423 6.76 19.23 -20.39
C LYS A 423 8.00 19.89 -19.79
N PHE A 424 9.11 19.16 -19.66
CA PHE A 424 10.32 19.70 -19.02
C PHE A 424 11.03 20.75 -19.89
N SER A 425 11.08 20.59 -21.22
CA SER A 425 11.60 21.63 -22.13
C SER A 425 10.78 22.92 -22.05
N SER A 426 9.44 22.80 -21.94
CA SER A 426 8.53 23.93 -21.76
C SER A 426 8.72 24.64 -20.41
N ILE A 427 8.97 23.89 -19.33
CA ILE A 427 9.26 24.46 -18.00
C ILE A 427 10.57 25.23 -18.00
N VAL A 428 11.64 24.67 -18.58
CA VAL A 428 12.94 25.37 -18.70
C VAL A 428 12.79 26.64 -19.54
N THR A 429 12.12 26.55 -20.69
CA THR A 429 11.80 27.72 -21.54
C THR A 429 11.02 28.79 -20.78
N ARG A 430 10.07 28.39 -19.92
CA ARG A 430 9.26 29.31 -19.11
C ARG A 430 10.03 29.96 -17.96
N LEU A 431 11.06 29.32 -17.44
CA LEU A 431 11.97 29.89 -16.42
C LEU A 431 13.05 30.80 -17.04
N ASN A 432 13.36 30.62 -18.34
CA ASN A 432 14.26 31.45 -19.14
C ASN A 432 15.66 31.66 -18.51
N VAL A 433 16.25 30.55 -18.07
CA VAL A 433 17.62 30.42 -17.60
C VAL A 433 18.17 29.04 -18.02
N PRO A 434 19.49 28.86 -18.15
CA PRO A 434 20.07 27.53 -18.35
C PRO A 434 19.82 26.61 -17.16
N ILE A 435 19.13 25.49 -17.42
CA ILE A 435 18.73 24.49 -16.42
C ILE A 435 19.05 23.10 -16.95
N GLN A 436 19.73 22.28 -16.15
CA GLN A 436 19.87 20.85 -16.41
C GLN A 436 18.74 20.08 -15.72
N VAL A 437 18.20 19.02 -16.35
CA VAL A 437 17.13 18.19 -15.76
C VAL A 437 17.54 16.73 -15.72
N LEU A 438 17.45 16.10 -14.56
CA LEU A 438 17.74 14.69 -14.32
C LEU A 438 16.45 13.96 -13.90
N VAL A 439 16.12 12.89 -14.62
CA VAL A 439 14.83 12.21 -14.57
C VAL A 439 15.01 10.71 -14.26
N ALA A 440 14.77 10.32 -13.00
CA ALA A 440 14.82 8.92 -12.57
C ALA A 440 13.51 8.19 -12.89
N THR A 441 13.54 7.31 -13.90
CA THR A 441 12.31 6.74 -14.51
C THR A 441 11.79 5.45 -13.87
N GLY A 442 12.56 4.83 -12.97
CA GLY A 442 12.23 3.54 -12.34
C GLY A 442 12.87 3.35 -10.96
N THR A 443 12.93 2.10 -10.48
CA THR A 443 13.65 1.74 -9.24
C THR A 443 15.15 1.58 -9.49
N GLY A 444 15.99 2.01 -8.55
CA GLY A 444 17.46 1.91 -8.64
C GLY A 444 18.16 3.06 -7.92
N MET A 445 19.48 3.19 -8.06
CA MET A 445 20.29 4.22 -7.39
C MET A 445 19.92 5.66 -7.78
N TYR A 446 19.33 5.89 -8.95
CA TYR A 446 18.92 7.23 -9.39
C TYR A 446 17.66 7.75 -8.69
N ARG A 447 16.86 6.88 -8.06
CA ARG A 447 15.58 7.29 -7.47
C ARG A 447 15.80 7.90 -6.08
N LYS A 448 15.46 9.19 -5.92
CA LYS A 448 15.48 9.88 -4.63
C LYS A 448 14.70 9.06 -3.59
N PRO A 449 15.23 8.82 -2.38
CA PRO A 449 16.39 9.50 -1.79
C PRO A 449 17.79 8.99 -2.15
N CYS A 450 17.94 7.93 -2.96
CA CYS A 450 19.25 7.43 -3.38
C CYS A 450 20.03 8.51 -4.18
N THR A 451 21.36 8.55 -4.05
CA THR A 451 22.20 9.67 -4.53
C THR A 451 22.49 9.70 -6.05
N GLY A 452 22.16 8.65 -6.80
CA GLY A 452 22.70 8.39 -8.14
C GLY A 452 22.52 9.49 -9.18
N MET A 453 21.50 10.36 -9.08
CA MET A 453 21.40 11.54 -9.95
C MET A 453 22.42 12.63 -9.60
N TRP A 454 22.68 12.86 -8.31
CA TRP A 454 23.73 13.76 -7.87
C TRP A 454 25.12 13.20 -8.19
N ASP A 455 25.31 11.89 -8.00
CA ASP A 455 26.56 11.22 -8.35
C ASP A 455 26.84 11.33 -9.87
N TYR A 456 25.82 11.17 -10.71
CA TYR A 456 25.90 11.44 -12.15
C TYR A 456 26.24 12.91 -12.43
N LEU A 457 25.56 13.87 -11.80
CA LEU A 457 25.86 15.29 -11.97
C LEU A 457 27.33 15.57 -11.64
N GLN A 458 27.82 15.11 -10.50
CA GLN A 458 29.16 15.36 -10.00
C GLN A 458 30.27 14.71 -10.85
N THR A 459 29.99 13.56 -11.49
CA THR A 459 31.00 12.77 -12.23
C THR A 459 30.92 12.92 -13.76
N GLN A 460 29.74 13.23 -14.31
CA GLN A 460 29.45 13.20 -15.75
C GLN A 460 28.64 14.39 -16.25
N GLY A 461 27.91 15.10 -15.37
CA GLY A 461 26.97 16.17 -15.74
C GLY A 461 27.44 17.60 -15.49
N ASN A 462 28.65 17.80 -14.94
CA ASN A 462 29.14 19.11 -14.46
C ASN A 462 30.53 19.49 -15.00
N ASP A 463 30.89 19.02 -16.20
CA ASP A 463 32.03 19.48 -17.00
C ASP A 463 33.38 19.44 -16.26
N GLY A 464 33.57 18.42 -15.41
CA GLY A 464 34.76 18.27 -14.55
C GLY A 464 34.82 19.23 -13.36
N VAL A 465 33.92 20.21 -13.26
CA VAL A 465 33.88 21.19 -12.17
C VAL A 465 33.40 20.51 -10.88
N LYS A 466 34.31 20.38 -9.92
CA LYS A 466 34.01 19.79 -8.60
C LYS A 466 32.96 20.63 -7.86
N ILE A 467 31.91 19.97 -7.39
CA ILE A 467 30.82 20.59 -6.64
C ILE A 467 31.23 20.83 -5.18
N GLU A 468 30.84 21.98 -4.65
CA GLU A 468 31.02 22.37 -3.25
C GLU A 468 29.69 22.22 -2.49
N SER A 469 29.43 21.03 -1.94
CA SER A 469 28.14 20.71 -1.28
C SER A 469 27.77 21.67 -0.15
N ARG A 470 28.76 22.21 0.58
CA ARG A 470 28.55 23.22 1.64
C ARG A 470 28.02 24.57 1.13
N HIS A 471 28.25 24.89 -0.15
CA HIS A 471 27.75 26.10 -0.82
C HIS A 471 26.58 25.79 -1.76
N SER A 472 26.06 24.57 -1.71
CA SER A 472 24.96 24.06 -2.53
C SER A 472 23.75 23.73 -1.65
N PHE A 473 22.56 23.72 -2.25
CA PHE A 473 21.33 23.40 -1.54
C PHE A 473 20.34 22.67 -2.44
N TYR A 474 19.35 22.05 -1.82
CA TYR A 474 18.27 21.33 -2.48
C TYR A 474 16.90 21.75 -1.93
N VAL A 475 15.92 21.93 -2.82
CA VAL A 475 14.55 22.33 -2.47
C VAL A 475 13.55 21.27 -2.95
N GLY A 476 12.63 20.84 -2.09
CA GLY A 476 11.62 19.86 -2.47
C GLY A 476 10.43 19.80 -1.49
N ASP A 477 9.27 19.37 -1.96
CA ASP A 477 8.05 19.30 -1.14
C ASP A 477 7.83 17.94 -0.47
N ALA A 478 8.52 16.87 -0.91
CA ALA A 478 8.55 15.57 -0.23
C ALA A 478 9.42 15.64 1.03
N ALA A 479 8.98 16.43 2.01
CA ALA A 479 9.77 16.94 3.11
C ALA A 479 9.42 16.36 4.49
N GLY A 480 8.55 15.35 4.54
CA GLY A 480 8.17 14.65 5.79
C GLY A 480 7.32 15.47 6.76
N ARG A 481 6.63 16.52 6.30
CA ARG A 481 5.79 17.38 7.14
C ARG A 481 4.52 16.66 7.63
N PRO A 482 4.10 16.83 8.90
CA PRO A 482 2.96 16.14 9.49
C PRO A 482 1.63 16.74 9.02
N ASP A 483 0.50 16.16 9.44
CA ASP A 483 -0.81 16.68 9.03
C ASP A 483 -1.06 18.08 9.62
N LYS A 484 -1.71 18.97 8.84
CA LYS A 484 -2.00 20.36 9.23
C LYS A 484 -0.76 21.22 9.54
N TRP A 485 0.39 20.92 8.91
CA TRP A 485 1.61 21.73 9.02
C TRP A 485 1.44 23.19 8.55
N ASN A 486 0.38 23.48 7.78
CA ASN A 486 -0.03 24.77 7.23
C ASN A 486 -1.55 24.66 6.93
N PRO A 487 -2.38 25.70 7.09
CA PRO A 487 -3.84 25.57 6.91
C PRO A 487 -4.24 24.96 5.57
N GLY A 488 -5.17 24.00 5.61
CA GLY A 488 -5.63 23.24 4.44
C GLY A 488 -4.65 22.19 3.89
N LYS A 489 -3.37 22.16 4.30
CA LYS A 489 -2.39 21.16 3.85
C LYS A 489 -2.49 19.88 4.67
N ARG A 490 -2.49 18.74 3.97
CA ARG A 490 -2.34 17.40 4.55
C ARG A 490 -0.85 17.10 4.80
N LYS A 491 -0.55 16.02 5.52
CA LYS A 491 0.82 15.50 5.64
C LYS A 491 1.45 15.22 4.28
N ASP A 492 2.77 15.39 4.17
CA ASP A 492 3.49 15.17 2.92
C ASP A 492 3.36 13.72 2.44
N PHE A 493 3.38 13.53 1.11
CA PHE A 493 3.22 12.21 0.52
C PHE A 493 4.48 11.33 0.63
N SER A 494 5.63 11.88 1.03
CA SER A 494 6.96 11.24 1.13
C SER A 494 7.93 12.14 1.94
N CYS A 495 9.08 11.60 2.35
CA CYS A 495 10.23 12.37 2.87
C CYS A 495 11.44 12.36 1.89
N SER A 496 11.25 11.85 0.66
CA SER A 496 12.34 11.54 -0.29
C SER A 496 13.20 12.72 -0.72
N ASP A 497 12.70 13.96 -0.69
CA ASP A 497 13.49 15.15 -1.05
C ASP A 497 14.40 15.59 0.10
N ARG A 498 13.88 15.60 1.34
CA ARG A 498 14.68 15.89 2.53
C ARG A 498 15.75 14.81 2.73
N LEU A 499 15.39 13.55 2.54
CA LEU A 499 16.30 12.41 2.67
C LEU A 499 17.35 12.38 1.54
N PHE A 500 17.00 12.79 0.31
CA PHE A 500 17.98 13.01 -0.77
C PHE A 500 19.03 14.04 -0.37
N ALA A 501 18.60 15.23 0.08
CA ALA A 501 19.50 16.31 0.51
C ALA A 501 20.44 15.88 1.66
N ILE A 502 19.92 15.11 2.63
CA ILE A 502 20.70 14.52 3.71
C ILE A 502 21.78 13.56 3.17
N ASN A 503 21.43 12.69 2.21
CA ASN A 503 22.38 11.73 1.64
C ASN A 503 23.50 12.37 0.82
N ILE A 504 23.22 13.47 0.09
CA ILE A 504 24.23 14.21 -0.71
C ILE A 504 24.98 15.30 0.09
N GLY A 505 24.59 15.52 1.36
CA GLY A 505 25.27 16.46 2.26
C GLY A 505 25.10 17.94 1.91
N VAL A 506 23.92 18.35 1.43
CA VAL A 506 23.59 19.76 1.11
C VAL A 506 22.52 20.34 2.05
N MET A 507 22.39 21.65 2.09
CA MET A 507 21.31 22.31 2.83
C MET A 507 19.94 22.02 2.20
N PHE A 508 18.90 21.83 3.00
CA PHE A 508 17.54 21.53 2.53
C PHE A 508 16.53 22.62 2.90
N HIS A 509 15.62 22.92 1.97
CA HIS A 509 14.46 23.80 2.21
C HIS A 509 13.19 23.23 1.58
N THR A 510 12.03 23.56 2.14
CA THR A 510 10.75 23.37 1.43
C THR A 510 10.48 24.53 0.46
N PRO A 511 9.58 24.38 -0.55
CA PRO A 511 9.28 25.46 -1.50
C PRO A 511 8.73 26.71 -0.80
N GLU A 512 7.93 26.52 0.26
CA GLU A 512 7.38 27.59 1.07
C GLU A 512 8.45 28.33 1.92
N GLU A 513 9.45 27.61 2.45
CA GLU A 513 10.60 28.23 3.12
C GLU A 513 11.48 29.00 2.12
N PHE A 514 11.74 28.40 0.95
CA PHE A 514 12.71 28.92 0.01
C PHE A 514 12.20 30.11 -0.82
N PHE A 515 11.04 29.97 -1.45
CA PHE A 515 10.49 31.00 -2.35
C PHE A 515 9.63 32.03 -1.59
N LEU A 516 8.79 31.57 -0.65
CA LEU A 516 7.85 32.44 0.08
C LEU A 516 8.36 32.93 1.45
N LYS A 517 9.59 32.57 1.83
CA LYS A 517 10.25 32.94 3.10
C LYS A 517 9.42 32.63 4.35
N ARG A 518 8.62 31.56 4.31
CA ARG A 518 7.85 31.10 5.49
C ARG A 518 8.79 30.49 6.55
N PRO A 519 8.40 30.51 7.84
CA PRO A 519 9.10 29.76 8.88
C PRO A 519 9.20 28.26 8.54
N VAL A 520 10.27 27.62 9.02
CA VAL A 520 10.53 26.19 8.78
C VAL A 520 9.40 25.33 9.33
N ALA A 521 8.84 24.48 8.47
CA ALA A 521 7.78 23.56 8.88
C ALA A 521 8.34 22.43 9.76
N ARG A 522 7.57 22.00 10.78
CA ARG A 522 7.87 20.76 11.51
C ARG A 522 7.87 19.58 10.54
N PHE A 523 8.74 18.60 10.78
CA PHE A 523 8.85 17.38 9.97
C PHE A 523 9.25 16.19 10.84
N SER A 524 9.13 14.98 10.27
CA SER A 524 9.64 13.74 10.86
C SER A 524 10.56 13.03 9.85
N LEU A 525 11.64 12.46 10.35
CA LEU A 525 12.45 11.47 9.61
C LEU A 525 11.84 10.07 9.83
N PRO A 526 12.20 9.05 9.01
CA PRO A 526 11.81 7.67 9.27
C PRO A 526 12.33 7.14 10.61
N ASP A 527 11.61 6.20 11.22
CA ASP A 527 11.96 5.61 12.53
C ASP A 527 13.29 4.85 12.51
N PHE A 528 13.73 4.38 11.33
CA PHE A 528 15.03 3.77 11.11
C PHE A 528 15.96 4.75 10.38
N ASP A 529 17.03 5.17 11.05
CA ASP A 529 18.10 6.00 10.49
C ASP A 529 19.34 5.13 10.21
N PRO A 530 19.64 4.81 8.94
CA PRO A 530 20.74 3.91 8.57
C PRO A 530 22.13 4.49 8.89
N ARG A 531 22.24 5.80 9.17
CA ARG A 531 23.50 6.43 9.55
C ARG A 531 23.92 6.01 10.96
N ASN A 532 22.94 5.77 11.84
CA ASN A 532 23.13 5.43 13.25
C ASN A 532 23.37 3.93 13.49
N LEU A 533 23.64 3.16 12.42
CA LEU A 533 23.94 1.75 12.49
C LEU A 533 25.24 1.49 13.28
N SER A 534 25.12 0.79 14.41
CA SER A 534 26.24 0.30 15.21
C SER A 534 26.91 -0.90 14.51
N GLU A 535 28.24 -0.96 14.60
CA GLU A 535 29.04 -2.14 14.22
C GLU A 535 29.65 -2.83 15.46
N GLU A 536 29.49 -2.21 16.64
CA GLU A 536 29.99 -2.67 17.95
C GLU A 536 28.94 -3.46 18.74
N ASP A 537 27.68 -3.44 18.28
CA ASP A 537 26.57 -4.13 18.94
C ASP A 537 26.87 -5.63 19.09
N PRO A 538 26.60 -6.23 20.27
CA PRO A 538 26.80 -7.66 20.46
C PRO A 538 25.87 -8.44 19.54
N LEU A 539 26.41 -9.42 18.81
CA LEU A 539 25.67 -10.25 17.85
C LEU A 539 24.45 -10.96 18.49
N THR A 540 24.50 -11.19 19.80
CA THR A 540 23.45 -11.83 20.59
C THR A 540 23.06 -10.96 21.80
N VAL A 541 21.79 -11.06 22.22
CA VAL A 541 21.31 -10.49 23.49
C VAL A 541 20.72 -11.62 24.35
N PRO A 542 21.28 -11.89 25.56
CA PRO A 542 22.44 -11.22 26.16
C PRO A 542 23.76 -11.48 25.39
N PRO A 543 24.79 -10.63 25.58
CA PRO A 543 26.10 -10.81 24.95
C PRO A 543 26.72 -12.17 25.28
N GLY A 544 27.44 -12.75 24.32
CA GLY A 544 28.10 -14.06 24.50
C GLY A 544 27.15 -15.27 24.47
N GLY A 545 25.86 -15.08 24.14
CA GLY A 545 24.92 -16.18 23.95
C GLY A 545 25.40 -17.20 22.92
N LYS A 546 25.26 -18.50 23.24
CA LYS A 546 25.91 -19.60 22.51
C LYS A 546 25.19 -19.88 21.19
N ILE A 547 25.79 -19.48 20.07
CA ILE A 547 25.19 -19.72 18.74
C ILE A 547 25.16 -21.23 18.43
N THR A 548 26.23 -21.97 18.70
CA THR A 548 26.34 -23.42 18.43
C THR A 548 26.34 -24.28 19.70
N SER A 549 25.81 -25.49 19.59
CA SER A 549 25.86 -26.57 20.58
C SER A 549 26.88 -27.65 20.18
N LYS A 550 27.39 -28.40 21.17
CA LYS A 550 28.12 -29.67 20.94
C LYS A 550 27.19 -30.90 20.91
N LYS A 551 25.95 -30.75 21.38
CA LYS A 551 24.90 -31.77 21.30
C LYS A 551 24.02 -31.51 20.08
N GLN A 552 23.46 -32.59 19.52
CA GLN A 552 22.49 -32.50 18.43
C GLN A 552 21.29 -31.62 18.83
N GLU A 553 20.81 -30.77 17.91
CA GLU A 553 19.70 -29.85 18.17
C GLU A 553 18.97 -29.37 16.90
N VAL A 554 17.81 -28.74 17.08
CA VAL A 554 17.11 -27.97 16.04
C VAL A 554 17.12 -26.48 16.41
N VAL A 555 17.75 -25.65 15.57
CA VAL A 555 17.73 -24.19 15.68
C VAL A 555 16.69 -23.61 14.73
N VAL A 556 15.64 -22.98 15.27
CA VAL A 556 14.55 -22.37 14.51
C VAL A 556 14.75 -20.86 14.43
N LEU A 557 15.05 -20.35 13.23
CA LEU A 557 15.21 -18.89 13.04
C LEU A 557 13.83 -18.24 12.89
N THR A 558 13.62 -17.07 13.51
CA THR A 558 12.37 -16.29 13.41
C THR A 558 12.70 -14.82 13.13
N GLY A 559 12.06 -14.23 12.11
CA GLY A 559 12.28 -12.83 11.76
C GLY A 559 11.88 -12.49 10.31
N TYR A 560 11.78 -11.19 10.02
CA TYR A 560 11.35 -10.67 8.72
C TYR A 560 12.12 -11.30 7.53
N PRO A 561 11.51 -11.40 6.34
CA PRO A 561 12.30 -11.50 5.11
C PRO A 561 13.38 -10.39 5.06
N ALA A 562 14.51 -10.63 4.42
CA ALA A 562 15.68 -9.73 4.40
C ALA A 562 16.31 -9.32 5.76
N SER A 563 15.86 -9.84 6.91
CA SER A 563 16.50 -9.59 8.24
C SER A 563 17.85 -10.30 8.47
N GLY A 564 18.55 -10.71 7.41
CA GLY A 564 19.88 -11.36 7.52
C GLY A 564 19.89 -12.84 7.92
N LYS A 565 18.73 -13.48 8.18
CA LYS A 565 18.66 -14.89 8.64
C LYS A 565 19.49 -15.88 7.83
N SER A 566 19.36 -15.89 6.51
CA SER A 566 20.10 -16.81 5.64
C SER A 566 21.61 -16.55 5.59
N PHE A 567 22.04 -15.30 5.83
CA PHE A 567 23.44 -14.95 6.01
C PHE A 567 23.96 -15.48 7.36
N PHE A 568 23.22 -15.23 8.45
CA PHE A 568 23.55 -15.75 9.77
C PHE A 568 23.61 -17.28 9.80
N ALA A 569 22.62 -17.96 9.22
CA ALA A 569 22.57 -19.42 9.10
C ALA A 569 23.83 -19.97 8.44
N LYS A 570 24.17 -19.46 7.24
CA LYS A 570 25.37 -19.88 6.50
C LYS A 570 26.66 -19.59 7.28
N THR A 571 26.78 -18.37 7.81
CA THR A 571 28.02 -17.85 8.43
C THR A 571 28.34 -18.50 9.77
N TYR A 572 27.34 -18.76 10.63
CA TYR A 572 27.57 -19.16 12.02
C TYR A 572 27.06 -20.57 12.40
N LEU A 573 26.21 -21.20 11.58
CA LEU A 573 25.65 -22.54 11.85
C LEU A 573 26.08 -23.56 10.79
N VAL A 574 25.85 -23.29 9.50
CA VAL A 574 26.21 -24.23 8.41
C VAL A 574 27.72 -24.39 8.29
N SER A 575 28.49 -23.30 8.46
CA SER A 575 29.95 -23.32 8.59
C SER A 575 30.49 -24.14 9.77
N LYS A 576 29.60 -24.59 10.66
CA LYS A 576 29.88 -25.43 11.84
C LYS A 576 29.15 -26.78 11.79
N GLY A 577 28.70 -27.21 10.60
CA GLY A 577 28.16 -28.55 10.34
C GLY A 577 26.65 -28.70 10.49
N TYR A 578 25.89 -27.62 10.71
CA TYR A 578 24.42 -27.68 10.75
C TYR A 578 23.85 -27.80 9.33
N VAL A 579 22.90 -28.71 9.12
CA VAL A 579 22.21 -28.85 7.83
C VAL A 579 21.22 -27.70 7.64
N HIS A 580 21.28 -27.06 6.46
CA HIS A 580 20.46 -25.90 6.11
C HIS A 580 19.10 -26.33 5.55
N VAL A 581 18.05 -26.17 6.35
CA VAL A 581 16.66 -26.39 5.93
C VAL A 581 16.00 -25.04 5.63
N ASN A 582 15.87 -24.72 4.36
CA ASN A 582 15.25 -23.49 3.87
C ASN A 582 14.09 -23.82 2.89
N ARG A 583 12.94 -23.18 3.05
CA ARG A 583 11.75 -23.45 2.21
C ARG A 583 11.83 -22.85 0.82
N ASP A 584 12.58 -21.77 0.60
CA ASP A 584 12.69 -21.15 -0.73
C ASP A 584 13.46 -22.06 -1.71
N THR A 585 14.33 -22.95 -1.20
CA THR A 585 14.97 -24.04 -1.97
C THR A 585 14.15 -25.33 -2.01
N LEU A 586 13.42 -25.68 -0.94
CA LEU A 586 12.65 -26.94 -0.84
C LEU A 586 11.20 -26.84 -1.34
N GLY A 587 10.69 -25.62 -1.55
CA GLY A 587 9.32 -25.28 -1.97
C GLY A 587 8.26 -25.42 -0.86
N THR A 588 8.10 -26.61 -0.28
CA THR A 588 7.01 -26.92 0.65
C THR A 588 7.48 -27.07 2.09
N TRP A 589 6.61 -26.74 3.05
CA TRP A 589 6.92 -26.90 4.48
C TRP A 589 7.00 -28.39 4.86
N GLN A 590 6.25 -29.26 4.18
CA GLN A 590 6.32 -30.71 4.36
C GLN A 590 7.69 -31.26 3.96
N LYS A 591 8.31 -30.76 2.88
CA LYS A 591 9.69 -31.10 2.51
C LYS A 591 10.70 -30.59 3.54
N CYS A 592 10.48 -29.41 4.12
CA CYS A 592 11.31 -28.90 5.22
C CYS A 592 11.24 -29.79 6.47
N VAL A 593 10.04 -30.21 6.86
CA VAL A 593 9.81 -31.16 7.97
C VAL A 593 10.45 -32.52 7.68
N SER A 594 10.25 -33.08 6.49
CA SER A 594 10.83 -34.37 6.11
C SER A 594 12.37 -34.35 6.10
N LEU A 595 13.01 -33.28 5.59
CA LEU A 595 14.47 -33.16 5.64
C LEU A 595 14.97 -32.95 7.08
N CYS A 596 14.26 -32.15 7.89
CA CYS A 596 14.56 -31.98 9.31
C CYS A 596 14.55 -33.33 10.04
N THR A 597 13.47 -34.11 9.94
CA THR A 597 13.37 -35.44 10.56
C THR A 597 14.50 -36.38 10.11
N LYS A 598 14.75 -36.50 8.80
CA LYS A 598 15.82 -37.36 8.27
C LYS A 598 17.22 -36.97 8.73
N THR A 599 17.46 -35.67 8.90
CA THR A 599 18.74 -35.17 9.42
C THR A 599 18.89 -35.44 10.92
N LEU A 600 17.78 -35.43 11.66
CA LEU A 600 17.79 -35.81 13.07
C LEU A 600 18.04 -37.31 13.24
N GLU A 601 17.43 -38.14 12.39
CA GLU A 601 17.68 -39.59 12.31
C GLU A 601 19.15 -39.91 11.98
N SER A 602 19.85 -39.06 11.21
CA SER A 602 21.29 -39.20 10.91
C SER A 602 22.23 -38.62 11.98
N GLY A 603 21.73 -38.21 13.15
CA GLY A 603 22.55 -37.70 14.26
C GLY A 603 23.08 -36.27 14.07
N GLN A 604 22.67 -35.56 13.01
CA GLN A 604 23.14 -34.21 12.69
C GLN A 604 22.23 -33.11 13.24
N SER A 605 22.79 -31.92 13.50
CA SER A 605 22.04 -30.73 13.91
C SER A 605 21.45 -29.98 12.72
N VAL A 606 20.31 -29.33 12.93
CA VAL A 606 19.51 -28.68 11.87
C VAL A 606 19.34 -27.19 12.15
N VAL A 607 19.47 -26.34 11.11
CA VAL A 607 19.00 -24.95 11.15
C VAL A 607 17.81 -24.75 10.20
N ILE A 608 16.67 -24.32 10.76
CA ILE A 608 15.45 -23.97 10.02
C ILE A 608 15.51 -22.48 9.65
N ASP A 609 16.05 -22.19 8.48
CA ASP A 609 16.12 -20.85 7.90
C ASP A 609 14.84 -20.55 7.12
N ASN A 610 13.78 -20.26 7.87
CA ASN A 610 12.47 -19.84 7.40
C ASN A 610 12.04 -18.58 8.18
N THR A 611 10.96 -17.92 7.76
CA THR A 611 10.45 -16.74 8.49
C THR A 611 9.86 -17.08 9.86
N ASN A 612 9.11 -18.19 9.96
CA ASN A 612 8.54 -18.75 11.19
C ASN A 612 7.81 -17.73 12.12
N PRO A 613 6.84 -16.94 11.58
CA PRO A 613 6.21 -15.83 12.31
C PRO A 613 5.33 -16.28 13.49
N ASP A 614 4.56 -17.35 13.31
CA ASP A 614 3.51 -17.80 14.22
C ASP A 614 3.87 -19.13 14.91
N LYS A 615 3.17 -19.44 16.01
CA LYS A 615 3.39 -20.66 16.79
C LYS A 615 3.18 -21.94 15.96
N ILE A 616 2.21 -21.94 15.04
CA ILE A 616 1.90 -23.10 14.16
C ILE A 616 3.05 -23.38 13.18
N ALA A 617 3.72 -22.34 12.68
CA ALA A 617 4.90 -22.49 11.84
C ALA A 617 6.11 -23.05 12.61
N ARG A 618 6.27 -22.67 13.88
CA ARG A 618 7.37 -23.11 14.76
C ARG A 618 7.17 -24.53 15.31
N GLU A 619 5.96 -24.84 15.78
CA GLU A 619 5.56 -26.14 16.34
C GLU A 619 5.98 -27.30 15.45
N ARG A 620 5.83 -27.18 14.12
CA ARG A 620 6.26 -28.20 13.13
C ARG A 620 7.69 -28.70 13.34
N TYR A 621 8.59 -27.84 13.77
CA TYR A 621 10.01 -28.15 13.97
C TYR A 621 10.34 -28.50 15.43
N VAL A 622 9.62 -27.94 16.40
CA VAL A 622 9.72 -28.39 17.80
C VAL A 622 9.19 -29.83 17.94
N SER A 623 8.09 -30.17 17.27
CA SER A 623 7.58 -31.54 17.13
C SER A 623 8.60 -32.49 16.46
N CYS A 624 9.47 -32.01 15.56
CA CYS A 624 10.58 -32.83 15.04
C CYS A 624 11.63 -33.08 16.13
N ALA A 625 12.09 -32.02 16.80
CA ALA A 625 13.08 -32.11 17.88
C ALA A 625 12.61 -33.04 19.02
N LYS A 626 11.37 -32.85 19.48
CA LYS A 626 10.73 -33.66 20.53
C LYS A 626 10.63 -35.14 20.16
N LYS A 627 10.33 -35.48 18.90
CA LYS A 627 10.29 -36.87 18.42
C LYS A 627 11.66 -37.53 18.38
N ALA A 628 12.71 -36.76 18.07
CA ALA A 628 14.10 -37.24 18.07
C ALA A 628 14.78 -37.17 19.44
N GLY A 629 14.10 -36.69 20.49
CA GLY A 629 14.67 -36.54 21.84
C GLY A 629 15.71 -35.41 21.97
N VAL A 630 15.82 -34.50 21.00
CA VAL A 630 16.82 -33.42 20.98
C VAL A 630 16.21 -32.07 21.39
N PRO A 631 17.01 -31.14 21.96
CA PRO A 631 16.55 -29.78 22.22
C PRO A 631 16.21 -29.01 20.95
N ALA A 632 15.13 -28.22 21.02
CA ALA A 632 14.87 -27.12 20.10
C ALA A 632 15.29 -25.79 20.73
N ARG A 633 15.83 -24.86 19.93
CA ARG A 633 16.12 -23.47 20.31
C ARG A 633 15.56 -22.50 19.27
N CYS A 634 15.12 -21.32 19.69
CA CYS A 634 14.62 -20.29 18.76
C CYS A 634 15.55 -19.08 18.73
N PHE A 635 16.00 -18.67 17.54
CA PHE A 635 16.79 -17.47 17.33
C PHE A 635 15.93 -16.40 16.68
N ILE A 636 15.52 -15.39 17.46
CA ILE A 636 14.69 -14.27 16.99
C ILE A 636 15.56 -13.08 16.58
N PHE A 637 15.38 -12.61 15.35
CA PHE A 637 16.16 -11.51 14.78
C PHE A 637 15.56 -10.17 15.18
N ASN A 638 16.35 -9.38 15.90
CA ASN A 638 16.01 -8.06 16.41
C ASN A 638 16.15 -7.01 15.29
N VAL A 639 15.21 -7.05 14.33
CA VAL A 639 15.19 -6.23 13.12
C VAL A 639 13.77 -5.69 12.88
N SER A 640 13.63 -4.38 12.72
CA SER A 640 12.34 -3.75 12.42
C SER A 640 11.87 -4.03 10.99
N ILE A 641 10.59 -3.77 10.66
CA ILE A 641 10.15 -3.93 9.26
C ILE A 641 10.79 -2.84 8.38
N GLU A 642 11.06 -1.67 8.95
CA GLU A 642 11.70 -0.52 8.34
C GLU A 642 13.16 -0.86 7.96
N GLN A 643 13.92 -1.45 8.88
CA GLN A 643 15.28 -1.96 8.63
C GLN A 643 15.27 -3.17 7.67
N ALA A 644 14.29 -4.08 7.78
CA ALA A 644 14.16 -5.20 6.86
C ALA A 644 13.87 -4.75 5.41
N LYS A 645 13.06 -3.71 5.23
CA LYS A 645 12.84 -3.06 3.92
C LYS A 645 14.09 -2.34 3.42
N HIS A 646 14.84 -1.69 4.29
CA HIS A 646 16.12 -1.07 3.92
C HIS A 646 17.16 -2.10 3.48
N ASN A 647 17.30 -3.22 4.21
CA ASN A 647 18.12 -4.37 3.80
C ASN A 647 17.71 -4.90 2.42
N GLU A 648 16.41 -5.05 2.19
CA GLU A 648 15.86 -5.53 0.93
C GLU A 648 16.16 -4.56 -0.22
N ARG A 649 15.97 -3.25 0.02
CA ARG A 649 16.24 -2.18 -0.93
C ARG A 649 17.74 -2.03 -1.25
N PHE A 650 18.61 -2.26 -0.28
CA PHE A 650 20.06 -2.35 -0.47
C PHE A 650 20.41 -3.52 -1.41
N ARG A 651 19.85 -4.70 -1.18
CA ARG A 651 20.05 -5.89 -2.02
C ARG A 651 19.53 -5.70 -3.45
N GLU A 652 18.40 -5.01 -3.66
CA GLU A 652 17.94 -4.61 -4.99
C GLU A 652 18.92 -3.71 -5.77
N ILE A 653 19.87 -3.05 -5.09
CA ILE A 653 20.85 -2.14 -5.69
C ILE A 653 22.19 -2.84 -5.90
N THR A 654 22.64 -3.67 -4.95
CA THR A 654 23.97 -4.32 -5.00
C THR A 654 23.98 -5.70 -5.66
N ASP A 655 22.91 -6.49 -5.54
CA ASP A 655 22.83 -7.86 -6.06
C ASP A 655 21.89 -7.95 -7.27
N LYS A 656 22.47 -7.98 -8.47
CA LYS A 656 21.73 -8.12 -9.74
C LYS A 656 21.04 -9.48 -9.91
N SER A 657 21.36 -10.49 -9.09
CA SER A 657 20.71 -11.81 -9.09
C SER A 657 19.52 -11.89 -8.12
N HIS A 658 19.40 -10.93 -7.20
CA HIS A 658 18.39 -10.94 -6.15
C HIS A 658 16.97 -10.72 -6.70
N LYS A 659 16.01 -11.46 -6.14
CA LYS A 659 14.59 -11.42 -6.50
C LYS A 659 13.81 -10.61 -5.46
N ALA A 660 13.44 -9.39 -5.86
CA ALA A 660 12.75 -8.41 -5.01
C ALA A 660 11.56 -8.98 -4.22
N ILE A 661 11.60 -8.81 -2.90
CA ILE A 661 10.60 -9.25 -1.93
C ILE A 661 9.54 -8.16 -1.80
N ASN A 662 8.34 -8.45 -2.32
CA ASN A 662 7.20 -7.53 -2.27
C ASN A 662 6.81 -7.17 -0.83
N ASP A 663 6.51 -5.87 -0.60
CA ASP A 663 5.94 -5.30 0.63
C ASP A 663 4.82 -6.15 1.27
N MET A 664 3.98 -6.80 0.46
CA MET A 664 2.92 -7.70 0.91
C MET A 664 3.45 -8.87 1.77
N ILE A 665 4.64 -9.38 1.49
CA ILE A 665 5.29 -10.47 2.23
C ILE A 665 5.80 -9.94 3.58
N MET A 666 6.45 -8.78 3.58
CA MET A 666 6.90 -8.09 4.81
C MET A 666 5.71 -7.77 5.73
N ASN A 667 4.63 -7.24 5.17
CA ASN A 667 3.40 -6.92 5.91
C ASN A 667 2.66 -8.18 6.39
N SER A 668 2.61 -9.25 5.59
CA SER A 668 2.00 -10.52 6.01
C SER A 668 2.80 -11.21 7.12
N PHE A 669 4.12 -11.03 7.16
CA PHE A 669 4.94 -11.40 8.31
C PHE A 669 4.59 -10.56 9.54
N LYS A 670 4.55 -9.22 9.42
CA LYS A 670 4.19 -8.30 10.53
C LYS A 670 2.81 -8.63 11.13
N SER A 671 1.83 -9.01 10.30
CA SER A 671 0.47 -9.39 10.76
C SER A 671 0.37 -10.78 11.39
N LYS A 672 1.40 -11.63 11.27
CA LYS A 672 1.43 -13.01 11.80
C LYS A 672 2.44 -13.20 12.93
N LEU A 673 3.31 -12.23 13.17
CA LEU A 673 4.38 -12.34 14.15
C LEU A 673 3.81 -12.45 15.56
N ILE A 674 3.85 -13.66 16.11
CA ILE A 674 3.68 -13.93 17.54
C ILE A 674 5.09 -14.16 18.07
N PRO A 675 5.59 -13.36 19.05
CA PRO A 675 6.89 -13.61 19.66
C PRO A 675 7.04 -15.07 20.14
N PRO A 676 8.22 -15.69 19.98
CA PRO A 676 8.44 -17.04 20.44
C PRO A 676 8.52 -17.09 21.97
N GLU A 677 7.92 -18.12 22.55
CA GLU A 677 7.90 -18.38 24.00
C GLU A 677 8.44 -19.78 24.31
N THR A 678 9.07 -19.97 25.48
CA THR A 678 9.55 -21.29 25.93
C THR A 678 8.40 -22.29 26.15
N SER A 679 7.18 -21.78 26.36
CA SER A 679 5.91 -22.53 26.36
C SER A 679 5.64 -23.31 25.06
N GLU A 680 6.27 -22.93 23.94
CA GLU A 680 6.23 -23.66 22.66
C GLU A 680 7.18 -24.86 22.62
N GLY A 681 7.88 -25.18 23.72
CA GLY A 681 8.84 -26.29 23.80
C GLY A 681 10.28 -25.93 23.41
N PHE A 682 10.60 -24.63 23.34
CA PHE A 682 11.98 -24.17 23.15
C PHE A 682 12.78 -24.21 24.46
N SER A 683 13.95 -24.86 24.44
CA SER A 683 14.88 -24.94 25.57
C SER A 683 15.66 -23.64 25.83
N GLU A 684 15.85 -22.81 24.80
CA GLU A 684 16.42 -21.48 24.88
C GLU A 684 15.81 -20.61 23.77
N ILE A 685 15.63 -19.32 24.04
CA ILE A 685 15.28 -18.32 23.04
C ILE A 685 16.34 -17.22 23.06
N LEU A 686 17.10 -17.13 21.99
CA LEU A 686 18.21 -16.18 21.85
C LEU A 686 17.81 -15.05 20.91
N ARG A 687 18.07 -13.79 21.31
CA ARG A 687 17.89 -12.64 20.42
C ARG A 687 19.17 -12.43 19.63
N VAL A 688 19.04 -12.22 18.32
CA VAL A 688 20.15 -11.97 17.39
C VAL A 688 20.04 -10.54 16.87
N ASN A 689 21.05 -9.72 17.08
CA ASN A 689 21.10 -8.36 16.55
C ASN A 689 21.55 -8.34 15.08
N PHE A 690 21.14 -7.31 14.33
CA PHE A 690 21.71 -7.04 13.02
C PHE A 690 23.05 -6.33 13.17
N VAL A 691 24.12 -7.12 13.26
CA VAL A 691 25.49 -6.62 13.09
C VAL A 691 25.82 -6.68 11.59
N PRO A 692 26.07 -5.55 10.92
CA PRO A 692 26.30 -5.52 9.48
C PRO A 692 27.63 -6.16 9.11
N LYS A 693 27.72 -6.70 7.90
CA LYS A 693 28.97 -7.06 7.22
C LYS A 693 28.84 -6.65 5.75
N PHE A 694 29.87 -5.97 5.24
CA PHE A 694 29.90 -5.40 3.89
C PHE A 694 31.13 -5.92 3.15
N ASP A 695 30.96 -6.23 1.86
CA ASP A 695 32.03 -6.81 1.04
C ASP A 695 33.11 -5.78 0.66
N ASN A 696 32.79 -4.50 0.76
CA ASN A 696 33.67 -3.36 0.43
C ASN A 696 33.20 -2.05 1.11
N PRO A 697 34.03 -1.00 1.17
CA PRO A 697 33.66 0.28 1.78
C PRO A 697 32.54 1.05 1.07
N ASP A 698 32.35 0.84 -0.24
CA ASP A 698 31.26 1.49 -1.00
C ASP A 698 29.89 0.91 -0.63
N HIS A 699 29.81 -0.39 -0.37
CA HIS A 699 28.64 -1.08 0.20
C HIS A 699 28.30 -0.52 1.58
N ALA A 700 29.30 -0.30 2.45
CA ALA A 700 29.09 0.33 3.77
C ALA A 700 28.57 1.78 3.63
N ARG A 701 29.16 2.58 2.74
CA ARG A 701 28.73 3.96 2.48
C ARG A 701 27.31 4.01 1.91
N LEU A 702 26.97 3.14 0.96
CA LEU A 702 25.63 3.03 0.37
C LEU A 702 24.59 2.59 1.40
N TYR A 703 24.90 1.60 2.24
CA TYR A 703 23.97 1.13 3.26
C TYR A 703 23.63 2.23 4.27
N ARG A 704 24.59 3.11 4.62
CA ARG A 704 24.38 4.23 5.55
C ARG A 704 23.59 5.41 4.95
N GLN A 705 23.24 5.39 3.66
CA GLN A 705 22.28 6.34 3.05
C GLN A 705 20.83 5.93 3.34
N PHE A 706 19.90 6.88 3.37
CA PHE A 706 18.47 6.56 3.27
C PHE A 706 18.13 6.04 1.86
N LEU A 707 17.73 4.77 1.73
CA LEU A 707 17.37 4.16 0.44
C LEU A 707 15.86 4.11 0.17
N MET A 708 15.05 4.45 1.18
CA MET A 708 13.58 4.34 1.20
C MET A 708 12.89 5.71 1.28
N GLU A 709 11.79 5.88 0.56
CA GLU A 709 11.02 7.14 0.48
C GLU A 709 10.13 7.43 1.71
N LYS A 710 9.96 6.41 2.57
CA LYS A 710 9.16 6.30 3.79
C LYS A 710 9.68 5.13 4.62
#